data_AF-A0A2V9AR62-F1
#
_entry.id   AF-A0A2V9AR62-F1
#
_cell.length_a   1.000
_cell.length_b   1.000
_cell.length_c   1.000
_cell.angle_alpha   90.00
_cell.angle_beta   90.00
_cell.angle_gamma   90.00
#
_symmetry.space_group_name_H-M   'P 1'
#
loop_
_entity.id
_entity.type
_entity.pdbx_description
1 polymer ?
#
loop_
_entity_poly.entity_id
_entity_poly.type
_entity_poly.pdbx_seq_one_letter_code
_entity_poly.pdbx_strand_id
1 'polypeptide(L)'
;MAASRSASTECVQAPLRLPEPPPPPPIFSFARFLLRVKLLVIRCSTNLFPQEPAMRISCRHFVCFHAIPCNSSARCAGFSAKRSVGSRLRLSATVLFALLFLSVDTPRAGAQTGANSDPNYVALRNITLGNEAVSITNFDLKRDAGTFRLNSGTVCFVPPVNGKVTGAVFAGDGAFLLNPPTETERKSLKYLTREDEFSEKFERLVLRFTDSTYDDIKKAGKPASGGCDAGLLKDSQNTTRHRIKNNLEAELLGEILSPEPRGRFVAFIHGKRYDDKELYELDPNANSSQVDFWTYDENKFGDWASFSFTEPHAKGTVGRPIRIEHHQLDTKLEKSGALTGKATTTFISERNGLCVVPFALFHTLRVQSVTADGQPLSFIQEDQNDDADFAVILPKPLAAGDKFSITTTYGGKEAVSNEGGGNYFPIARDDWYPNGVGSSFGEYASYDMTFRIPKGMKIAATGALVSESNEGGQNVSVWKSETPQTVAGFSFGRFKVEEAKLTKPEMFIQSFANEESPNWVQSLQQATSNSLPGQSPMTGVALGTMSTTSLNKKALAEGQLAEQLYSDYFGPSMFTHLKLTQQTACNFGQSWPGLVWIPICYYFDTTVRHQLGMDWGDRGYWKVVTPHEVAHQWWGHTVGFNSYRDQWMSEGFADMSASLYLSMIEKDPKKFLTFWNDERELLLEKNVQGYRAIDVGPLTMGYRTNNARTGGGTYRRLIYPKGAYVLHMIRMMMRDNRDGDKRFKETMQDFVNTYRGKAATTEDFKAMVEKHMNPDMDAGGNQKIDWFFNEYIYGTQMPSYKLDHSFYTGADGTIVMSLNVTQSGVDDTFRMVVPVYLELDDGRIVFFGRMRVLGNKSEAAKVPLKGLKAKPRRALINYFDDVLASPN
;
A
#
# COMPACT_ATOMS: atom_id res chain seq x y z
N MET A 1 -44.22 -37.95 -32.94
CA MET A 1 -45.40 -38.38 -33.72
C MET A 1 -46.00 -37.17 -34.40
N ALA A 2 -46.40 -37.34 -35.67
CA ALA A 2 -47.09 -36.40 -36.57
C ALA A 2 -46.30 -35.14 -37.00
N ALA A 3 -45.72 -35.03 -38.21
CA ALA A 3 -46.31 -34.99 -39.57
C ALA A 3 -46.97 -33.63 -39.88
N SER A 4 -46.83 -32.97 -41.05
CA SER A 4 -46.09 -33.21 -42.29
C SER A 4 -46.43 -32.12 -43.34
N ARG A 5 -45.66 -32.08 -44.44
CA ARG A 5 -46.01 -31.64 -45.84
C ARG A 5 -45.99 -30.13 -46.13
N SER A 6 -45.58 -29.62 -47.29
CA SER A 6 -45.24 -30.15 -48.65
C SER A 6 -44.61 -28.97 -49.44
N ALA A 7 -43.52 -29.07 -50.21
CA ALA A 7 -43.21 -29.77 -51.48
C ALA A 7 -43.40 -28.90 -52.75
N SER A 8 -42.34 -28.79 -53.57
CA SER A 8 -42.32 -29.04 -55.04
C SER A 8 -40.91 -28.71 -55.63
N THR A 9 -40.09 -29.67 -56.07
CA THR A 9 -39.85 -30.16 -57.47
C THR A 9 -39.36 -29.07 -58.45
N GLU A 10 -38.33 -29.22 -59.30
CA GLU A 10 -37.78 -30.39 -60.00
C GLU A 10 -36.44 -30.04 -60.72
N CYS A 11 -35.58 -31.06 -60.94
CA CYS A 11 -34.65 -31.31 -62.08
C CYS A 11 -33.25 -31.83 -61.68
N VAL A 12 -32.95 -33.03 -62.17
CA VAL A 12 -31.71 -33.81 -62.01
C VAL A 12 -31.00 -33.86 -63.37
N GLN A 13 -29.68 -33.63 -63.41
CA GLN A 13 -28.76 -34.36 -64.31
C GLN A 13 -27.27 -34.25 -63.91
N ALA A 14 -26.72 -35.42 -63.60
CA ALA A 14 -25.35 -35.97 -63.70
C ALA A 14 -24.11 -35.34 -63.00
N PRO A 15 -23.17 -36.19 -62.51
CA PRO A 15 -22.06 -35.80 -61.62
C PRO A 15 -20.67 -35.84 -62.28
N LEU A 16 -19.79 -34.91 -61.94
CA LEU A 16 -18.35 -34.97 -62.21
C LEU A 16 -17.56 -34.43 -61.00
N ARG A 17 -16.45 -35.09 -60.70
CA ARG A 17 -15.73 -35.09 -59.41
C ARG A 17 -14.40 -34.29 -59.52
N LEU A 18 -14.05 -33.60 -58.41
CA LEU A 18 -12.69 -33.25 -57.87
C LEU A 18 -12.01 -31.90 -58.27
N PRO A 19 -11.19 -31.27 -57.39
CA PRO A 19 -10.63 -31.78 -56.12
C PRO A 19 -10.97 -30.95 -54.86
N GLU A 20 -10.68 -31.55 -53.71
CA GLU A 20 -10.74 -30.95 -52.37
C GLU A 20 -9.91 -29.66 -52.26
N PRO A 21 -10.32 -28.70 -51.41
CA PRO A 21 -9.53 -27.50 -51.12
C PRO A 21 -8.22 -27.88 -50.39
N PRO A 22 -7.12 -27.15 -50.63
CA PRO A 22 -5.82 -27.48 -50.04
C PRO A 22 -5.87 -27.34 -48.50
N PRO A 23 -5.07 -28.13 -47.76
CA PRO A 23 -5.01 -28.04 -46.32
C PRO A 23 -4.53 -26.64 -45.89
N PRO A 24 -5.01 -26.12 -44.74
CA PRO A 24 -4.56 -24.82 -44.24
C PRO A 24 -3.04 -24.86 -43.98
N PRO A 25 -2.32 -23.75 -44.21
CA PRO A 25 -0.88 -23.69 -43.98
C PRO A 25 -0.58 -23.87 -42.48
N PRO A 26 0.65 -24.27 -42.10
CA PRO A 26 0.94 -24.71 -40.75
C PRO A 26 0.93 -23.54 -39.75
N ILE A 27 -0.15 -23.40 -38.99
CA ILE A 27 -0.33 -22.41 -37.88
C ILE A 27 0.47 -22.81 -36.61
N PHE A 28 1.37 -23.78 -36.69
CA PHE A 28 2.13 -24.26 -35.53
C PHE A 28 3.35 -23.41 -35.14
N SER A 29 3.76 -22.44 -35.96
CA SER A 29 4.89 -21.55 -35.66
C SER A 29 4.47 -20.27 -34.91
N PHE A 30 3.33 -19.68 -35.27
CA PHE A 30 2.88 -18.39 -34.71
C PHE A 30 2.36 -18.50 -33.27
N ALA A 31 1.67 -19.60 -32.93
CA ALA A 31 1.25 -19.88 -31.56
C ALA A 31 2.45 -20.14 -30.62
N ARG A 32 3.52 -20.78 -31.12
CA ARG A 32 4.77 -20.96 -30.36
C ARG A 32 5.56 -19.66 -30.21
N PHE A 33 5.51 -18.77 -31.21
CA PHE A 33 6.09 -17.43 -31.13
C PHE A 33 5.35 -16.56 -30.12
N LEU A 34 4.02 -16.49 -30.18
CA LEU A 34 3.20 -15.77 -29.19
C LEU A 34 3.36 -16.32 -27.77
N LEU A 35 3.49 -17.66 -27.63
CA LEU A 35 3.77 -18.28 -26.34
C LEU A 35 5.18 -17.95 -25.87
N ARG A 36 6.18 -17.89 -26.75
CA ARG A 36 7.56 -17.47 -26.43
C ARG A 36 7.66 -15.98 -26.11
N VAL A 37 6.94 -15.10 -26.79
CA VAL A 37 6.90 -13.65 -26.51
C VAL A 37 6.10 -13.38 -25.24
N LYS A 38 4.97 -14.06 -25.01
CA LYS A 38 4.29 -14.06 -23.70
C LYS A 38 5.22 -14.57 -22.61
N LEU A 39 5.90 -15.70 -22.83
CA LEU A 39 6.89 -16.23 -21.88
C LEU A 39 8.12 -15.34 -21.74
N LEU A 40 8.48 -14.50 -22.72
CA LEU A 40 9.62 -13.58 -22.66
C LEU A 40 9.24 -12.25 -22.01
N VAL A 41 8.01 -11.76 -22.20
CA VAL A 41 7.45 -10.64 -21.44
C VAL A 41 7.26 -11.09 -19.99
N ILE A 42 6.67 -12.26 -19.77
CA ILE A 42 6.58 -12.89 -18.44
C ILE A 42 7.98 -13.23 -17.89
N ARG A 43 8.95 -13.68 -18.71
CA ARG A 43 10.36 -13.94 -18.30
C ARG A 43 11.19 -12.68 -18.12
N CYS A 44 10.96 -11.58 -18.82
CA CYS A 44 11.63 -10.30 -18.54
C CYS A 44 11.00 -9.65 -17.30
N SER A 45 9.71 -9.86 -17.07
CA SER A 45 9.06 -9.56 -15.79
C SER A 45 9.51 -10.50 -14.65
N THR A 46 10.10 -11.67 -14.92
CA THR A 46 10.56 -12.64 -13.88
C THR A 46 12.08 -12.86 -13.80
N ASN A 47 12.88 -12.47 -14.81
CA ASN A 47 14.35 -12.60 -14.85
C ASN A 47 15.10 -11.32 -14.43
N LEU A 48 14.38 -10.30 -13.96
CA LEU A 48 14.96 -9.29 -13.07
C LEU A 48 15.17 -9.84 -11.64
N PHE A 49 14.92 -11.13 -11.43
CA PHE A 49 15.33 -11.91 -10.25
C PHE A 49 16.22 -13.09 -10.70
N PRO A 50 17.39 -13.34 -10.07
CA PRO A 50 18.21 -14.50 -10.38
C PRO A 50 17.48 -15.80 -9.99
N GLN A 51 17.38 -16.76 -10.94
CA GLN A 51 16.77 -18.07 -10.73
C GLN A 51 17.71 -19.04 -9.98
N GLU A 52 17.26 -19.59 -8.84
CA GLU A 52 17.64 -20.94 -8.37
C GLU A 52 16.42 -21.90 -8.52
N PRO A 53 16.62 -23.23 -8.68
CA PRO A 53 15.58 -24.10 -9.25
C PRO A 53 14.64 -24.77 -8.22
N ALA A 54 13.35 -24.68 -8.55
CA ALA A 54 12.25 -25.63 -8.28
C ALA A 54 11.79 -25.93 -6.83
N MET A 55 10.87 -25.09 -6.33
CA MET A 55 9.67 -25.56 -5.62
C MET A 55 8.46 -24.78 -6.15
N ARG A 56 7.34 -25.45 -6.43
CA ARG A 56 6.19 -24.93 -7.20
C ARG A 56 5.62 -23.61 -6.63
N ILE A 57 5.75 -22.51 -7.38
CA ILE A 57 5.29 -21.16 -7.02
C ILE A 57 3.87 -20.90 -7.55
N SER A 58 2.96 -20.56 -6.64
CA SER A 58 1.68 -19.89 -6.91
C SER A 58 1.94 -18.40 -7.19
N CYS A 59 1.34 -17.83 -8.24
CA CYS A 59 1.40 -16.42 -8.60
C CYS A 59 1.20 -15.49 -7.38
N ARG A 60 2.28 -14.85 -6.92
CA ARG A 60 2.31 -13.71 -6.00
C ARG A 60 3.33 -12.73 -6.59
N HIS A 61 3.00 -11.43 -6.70
CA HIS A 61 3.88 -10.23 -6.76
C HIS A 61 3.04 -9.04 -7.26
N PHE A 62 2.50 -8.23 -6.34
CA PHE A 62 2.07 -6.85 -6.52
C PHE A 62 2.29 -6.14 -5.18
N VAL A 63 3.23 -5.21 -5.13
CA VAL A 63 3.64 -4.48 -3.91
C VAL A 63 2.75 -3.25 -3.78
N CYS A 64 2.03 -3.16 -2.66
CA CYS A 64 1.29 -1.97 -2.22
C CYS A 64 2.08 -1.24 -1.13
N PHE A 65 1.82 0.06 -1.04
CA PHE A 65 2.16 1.00 0.01
C PHE A 65 1.97 0.43 1.44
N HIS A 66 3.03 -0.11 2.02
CA HIS A 66 3.44 0.08 3.42
C HIS A 66 4.82 -0.56 3.64
N ALA A 67 5.66 0.15 4.39
CA ALA A 67 6.86 -0.37 5.00
C ALA A 67 6.48 -1.33 6.15
N ILE A 68 6.50 -2.63 5.87
CA ILE A 68 6.83 -3.68 6.85
C ILE A 68 7.94 -4.50 6.16
N PRO A 69 9.14 -4.62 6.74
CA PRO A 69 10.31 -5.17 6.05
C PRO A 69 10.28 -6.70 5.99
N CYS A 70 9.41 -7.30 5.18
CA CYS A 70 9.38 -8.76 5.01
C CYS A 70 10.19 -9.20 3.77
N ASN A 71 11.51 -9.38 3.93
CA ASN A 71 12.45 -9.77 2.86
C ASN A 71 12.90 -11.24 2.99
N SER A 72 12.69 -12.09 1.97
CA SER A 72 13.06 -13.52 1.98
C SER A 72 14.33 -13.82 1.17
N SER A 73 15.31 -14.57 1.72
CA SER A 73 15.99 -15.68 1.03
C SER A 73 16.97 -16.44 1.94
N ALA A 74 16.86 -17.78 1.98
CA ALA A 74 17.82 -18.71 2.57
C ALA A 74 18.32 -19.68 1.49
N ARG A 75 19.63 -19.95 1.52
CA ARG A 75 20.38 -20.82 0.58
C ARG A 75 20.17 -22.31 0.87
N CYS A 76 20.42 -23.15 -0.13
CA CYS A 76 20.80 -24.55 0.07
C CYS A 76 22.22 -24.84 -0.44
N ALA A 77 22.99 -25.55 0.37
CA ALA A 77 24.34 -26.05 0.10
C ALA A 77 24.30 -27.47 -0.49
N GLY A 78 25.32 -27.84 -1.27
CA GLY A 78 25.46 -29.21 -1.80
C GLY A 78 26.80 -29.51 -2.48
N PHE A 79 27.80 -29.89 -1.66
CA PHE A 79 28.87 -30.89 -1.82
C PHE A 79 29.60 -31.22 -3.16
N SER A 80 30.92 -31.50 -2.96
CA SER A 80 31.88 -32.33 -3.75
C SER A 80 32.91 -31.53 -4.57
N ALA A 81 34.22 -31.76 -4.56
CA ALA A 81 35.11 -32.65 -3.82
C ALA A 81 36.58 -32.14 -3.93
N LYS A 82 37.36 -32.51 -2.91
CA LYS A 82 38.83 -32.72 -2.85
C LYS A 82 39.73 -32.13 -3.94
N ARG A 83 40.74 -31.36 -3.51
CA ARG A 83 42.15 -31.64 -3.86
C ARG A 83 43.11 -31.07 -2.80
N SER A 84 43.92 -31.97 -2.25
CA SER A 84 45.05 -31.72 -1.37
C SER A 84 46.28 -31.29 -2.16
N VAL A 85 47.05 -30.32 -1.65
CA VAL A 85 48.53 -30.21 -1.59
C VAL A 85 48.74 -29.02 -0.63
N GLY A 86 49.56 -29.01 0.42
CA GLY A 86 50.78 -29.72 0.75
C GLY A 86 51.83 -28.69 1.18
N SER A 87 51.91 -28.45 2.49
CA SER A 87 53.12 -28.17 3.30
C SER A 87 54.05 -26.97 3.03
N ARG A 88 54.44 -26.37 4.18
CA ARG A 88 55.76 -25.83 4.62
C ARG A 88 55.75 -24.33 4.94
N LEU A 89 55.86 -23.91 6.21
CA LEU A 89 57.01 -23.87 7.15
C LEU A 89 57.81 -22.54 7.08
N ARG A 90 58.12 -22.01 8.28
CA ARG A 90 59.16 -21.03 8.71
C ARG A 90 58.62 -19.63 9.06
N LEU A 91 58.59 -19.25 10.34
CA LEU A 91 59.67 -18.87 11.30
C LEU A 91 60.07 -17.38 11.21
N SER A 92 59.80 -16.70 12.33
CA SER A 92 60.62 -15.69 13.01
C SER A 92 60.89 -14.33 12.37
N ALA A 93 60.50 -13.25 13.07
CA ALA A 93 61.47 -12.34 13.69
C ALA A 93 60.78 -11.35 14.65
N THR A 94 61.24 -11.41 15.90
CA THR A 94 61.02 -10.46 16.98
C THR A 94 61.87 -9.21 16.77
N VAL A 95 61.34 -8.01 17.00
CA VAL A 95 62.15 -6.85 17.45
C VAL A 95 61.40 -6.16 18.58
N LEU A 96 62.05 -6.17 19.74
CA LEU A 96 61.68 -5.49 20.97
C LEU A 96 62.37 -4.12 20.96
N PHE A 97 61.64 -3.05 21.29
CA PHE A 97 62.25 -1.83 21.82
C PHE A 97 61.38 -1.34 22.99
N ALA A 98 61.98 -1.29 24.17
CA ALA A 98 61.41 -0.74 25.38
C ALA A 98 62.07 0.61 25.68
N LEU A 99 61.29 1.59 26.17
CA LEU A 99 61.70 2.60 27.17
C LEU A 99 60.53 3.54 27.54
N LEU A 100 59.94 3.25 28.70
CA LEU A 100 59.69 4.10 29.89
C LEU A 100 59.14 5.55 29.82
N PHE A 101 58.14 5.75 30.70
CA PHE A 101 57.62 6.94 31.40
C PHE A 101 56.69 7.93 30.67
N LEU A 102 55.41 7.96 31.07
CA LEU A 102 54.81 9.02 31.92
C LEU A 102 53.30 8.74 32.10
N SER A 103 52.88 8.61 33.35
CA SER A 103 51.47 8.58 33.76
C SER A 103 50.85 9.96 33.55
N VAL A 104 50.11 10.09 32.46
CA VAL A 104 49.12 11.16 32.27
C VAL A 104 47.77 10.50 32.50
N ASP A 105 47.00 11.02 33.46
CA ASP A 105 45.60 10.66 33.64
C ASP A 105 44.87 10.88 32.32
N THR A 106 44.67 9.78 31.58
CA THR A 106 43.78 9.77 30.43
C THR A 106 42.36 9.86 30.96
N PRO A 107 41.54 10.81 30.48
CA PRO A 107 40.13 10.74 30.74
C PRO A 107 39.64 9.37 30.28
N ARG A 108 39.01 8.67 31.22
CA ARG A 108 38.31 7.40 31.06
C ARG A 108 37.80 7.26 29.63
N ALA A 109 38.35 6.28 28.91
CA ALA A 109 37.93 5.92 27.57
C ALA A 109 36.39 5.94 27.50
N GLY A 110 35.86 6.88 26.72
CA GLY A 110 34.45 6.89 26.37
C GLY A 110 34.14 5.54 25.75
N ALA A 111 33.14 4.85 26.31
CA ALA A 111 32.64 3.60 25.78
C ALA A 111 32.43 3.73 24.27
N GLN A 112 32.85 2.71 23.54
CA GLN A 112 32.87 2.62 22.10
C GLN A 112 31.50 3.03 21.52
N THR A 113 31.40 4.25 20.97
CA THR A 113 30.22 4.76 20.26
C THR A 113 30.19 4.13 18.88
N GLY A 114 29.67 2.89 18.82
CA GLY A 114 29.54 2.10 17.61
C GLY A 114 28.12 1.57 17.47
N ALA A 115 27.81 1.02 16.29
CA ALA A 115 26.56 0.30 16.10
C ALA A 115 26.43 -0.84 17.11
N ASN A 116 25.23 -1.03 17.67
CA ASN A 116 24.85 -2.18 18.49
C ASN A 116 25.70 -2.38 19.76
N SER A 117 26.33 -1.31 20.28
CA SER A 117 27.27 -1.41 21.41
C SER A 117 26.69 -1.11 22.79
N ASP A 118 25.43 -0.67 22.88
CA ASP A 118 24.79 -0.39 24.16
C ASP A 118 24.68 -1.67 25.01
N PRO A 119 25.16 -1.67 26.28
CA PRO A 119 25.21 -2.88 27.08
C PRO A 119 23.83 -3.45 27.42
N ASN A 120 22.80 -2.60 27.56
CA ASN A 120 21.44 -3.06 27.81
C ASN A 120 20.85 -3.69 26.54
N TYR A 121 21.11 -3.11 25.37
CA TYR A 121 20.72 -3.70 24.09
C TYR A 121 21.38 -5.08 23.88
N VAL A 122 22.70 -5.17 24.10
CA VAL A 122 23.44 -6.45 24.00
C VAL A 122 22.91 -7.48 25.00
N ALA A 123 22.54 -7.06 26.21
CA ALA A 123 21.92 -7.94 27.19
C ALA A 123 20.54 -8.45 26.74
N LEU A 124 19.69 -7.56 26.19
CA LEU A 124 18.39 -7.94 25.62
C LEU A 124 18.53 -8.90 24.44
N ARG A 125 19.53 -8.69 23.58
CA ARG A 125 19.79 -9.54 22.40
C ARG A 125 20.26 -10.95 22.75
N ASN A 126 21.00 -11.09 23.84
CA ASN A 126 21.55 -12.37 24.28
C ASN A 126 20.78 -12.99 25.44
N ILE A 127 19.59 -12.46 25.76
CA ILE A 127 18.85 -12.86 26.95
C ILE A 127 18.38 -14.33 26.85
N THR A 128 18.49 -15.04 27.97
CA THR A 128 18.02 -16.42 28.16
C THR A 128 17.22 -16.53 29.46
N LEU A 129 16.63 -17.69 29.73
CA LEU A 129 15.90 -17.92 30.99
C LEU A 129 16.83 -17.80 32.20
N GLY A 130 16.36 -17.11 33.24
CA GLY A 130 17.01 -17.01 34.53
C GLY A 130 16.62 -18.17 35.46
N ASN A 131 17.00 -18.05 36.73
CA ASN A 131 16.70 -19.06 37.75
C ASN A 131 15.32 -18.89 38.41
N GLU A 132 14.65 -17.78 38.14
CA GLU A 132 13.38 -17.45 38.78
C GLU A 132 12.21 -18.11 38.04
N ALA A 133 11.41 -18.89 38.76
CA ALA A 133 10.20 -19.51 38.24
C ALA A 133 9.06 -19.50 39.27
N VAL A 134 7.83 -19.50 38.78
CA VAL A 134 6.61 -19.64 39.59
C VAL A 134 5.67 -20.68 38.98
N SER A 135 5.08 -21.48 39.84
CA SER A 135 3.96 -22.36 39.51
C SER A 135 2.66 -21.57 39.54
N ILE A 136 1.84 -21.74 38.52
CA ILE A 136 0.56 -21.06 38.32
C ILE A 136 -0.55 -22.11 38.29
N THR A 137 -1.71 -21.77 38.84
CA THR A 137 -2.92 -22.59 38.76
C THR A 137 -4.13 -21.66 38.66
N ASN A 138 -4.96 -21.84 37.63
CA ASN A 138 -6.18 -21.07 37.35
C ASN A 138 -6.00 -19.56 37.42
N PHE A 139 -5.08 -19.01 36.62
CA PHE A 139 -4.83 -17.58 36.55
C PHE A 139 -5.15 -17.05 35.14
N ASP A 140 -6.00 -16.02 35.06
CA ASP A 140 -6.29 -15.31 33.82
C ASP A 140 -5.40 -14.06 33.75
N LEU A 141 -4.36 -14.10 32.90
CA LEU A 141 -3.59 -12.92 32.54
C LEU A 141 -4.35 -12.17 31.44
N LYS A 142 -5.09 -11.13 31.82
CA LYS A 142 -5.81 -10.28 30.87
C LYS A 142 -4.93 -9.13 30.37
N ARG A 143 -4.85 -8.97 29.06
CA ARG A 143 -4.14 -7.88 28.37
C ARG A 143 -5.06 -7.34 27.29
N ASP A 144 -5.67 -6.18 27.56
CA ASP A 144 -6.73 -5.60 26.74
C ASP A 144 -7.82 -6.65 26.39
N ALA A 145 -8.09 -6.87 25.11
CA ALA A 145 -9.05 -7.83 24.57
C ALA A 145 -8.57 -9.28 24.58
N GLY A 146 -7.28 -9.52 24.84
CA GLY A 146 -6.66 -10.84 24.95
C GLY A 146 -6.70 -11.36 26.39
N THR A 147 -7.09 -12.63 26.56
CA THR A 147 -7.03 -13.32 27.86
C THR A 147 -6.21 -14.59 27.72
N PHE A 148 -5.10 -14.67 28.48
CA PHE A 148 -4.27 -15.87 28.59
C PHE A 148 -4.64 -16.60 29.88
N ARG A 149 -5.49 -17.62 29.75
CA ARG A 149 -5.88 -18.49 30.85
C ARG A 149 -4.81 -19.54 31.07
N LEU A 150 -4.07 -19.42 32.18
CA LEU A 150 -3.05 -20.36 32.62
C LEU A 150 -3.68 -21.33 33.63
N ASN A 151 -4.20 -22.46 33.15
CA ASN A 151 -4.93 -23.43 33.98
C ASN A 151 -4.00 -24.10 34.99
N SER A 152 -2.84 -24.57 34.52
CA SER A 152 -1.80 -25.13 35.39
C SER A 152 -0.46 -25.16 34.67
N GLY A 153 0.63 -24.78 35.33
CA GLY A 153 1.96 -24.87 34.73
C GLY A 153 3.01 -24.07 35.47
N THR A 154 4.17 -23.90 34.84
CA THR A 154 5.27 -23.09 35.37
C THR A 154 5.56 -21.94 34.43
N VAL A 155 5.79 -20.75 34.98
CA VAL A 155 6.32 -19.58 34.29
C VAL A 155 7.76 -19.36 34.75
N CYS A 156 8.71 -19.33 33.82
CA CYS A 156 10.11 -19.04 34.08
C CYS A 156 10.48 -17.67 33.49
N PHE A 157 11.12 -16.83 34.29
CA PHE A 157 11.43 -15.45 33.91
C PHE A 157 12.84 -15.30 33.35
N VAL A 158 13.02 -14.32 32.48
CA VAL A 158 14.35 -13.86 32.06
C VAL A 158 15.00 -13.02 33.18
N PRO A 159 16.34 -12.93 33.26
CA PRO A 159 16.99 -12.04 34.21
C PRO A 159 16.66 -10.56 33.91
N PRO A 160 16.66 -9.69 34.93
CA PRO A 160 16.40 -8.28 34.71
C PRO A 160 17.50 -7.60 33.89
N VAL A 161 17.11 -6.73 32.97
CA VAL A 161 18.00 -5.81 32.25
C VAL A 161 17.63 -4.39 32.65
N ASN A 162 18.61 -3.58 33.05
CA ASN A 162 18.39 -2.27 33.66
C ASN A 162 17.35 -2.31 34.81
N GLY A 163 17.40 -3.37 35.62
CA GLY A 163 16.49 -3.57 36.76
C GLY A 163 15.06 -4.03 36.42
N LYS A 164 14.74 -4.29 35.14
CA LYS A 164 13.40 -4.73 34.71
C LYS A 164 13.44 -6.12 34.08
N VAL A 165 12.53 -7.00 34.51
CA VAL A 165 12.30 -8.30 33.83
C VAL A 165 11.46 -8.05 32.58
N THR A 166 11.95 -8.49 31.42
CA THR A 166 11.33 -8.16 30.12
C THR A 166 10.75 -9.35 29.36
N GLY A 167 10.61 -10.50 30.03
CA GLY A 167 10.04 -11.67 29.40
C GLY A 167 9.90 -12.88 30.31
N ALA A 168 9.13 -13.84 29.81
CA ALA A 168 8.87 -15.10 30.49
C ALA A 168 8.52 -16.21 29.49
N VAL A 169 8.72 -17.45 29.88
CA VAL A 169 8.23 -18.64 29.16
C VAL A 169 7.31 -19.41 30.08
N PHE A 170 6.11 -19.72 29.61
CA PHE A 170 5.17 -20.61 30.28
C PHE A 170 5.18 -21.99 29.63
N ALA A 171 5.17 -23.03 30.47
CA ALA A 171 4.97 -24.42 30.07
C ALA A 171 3.89 -25.05 30.97
N GLY A 172 2.83 -25.57 30.37
CA GLY A 172 1.68 -26.10 31.11
C GLY A 172 0.45 -26.33 30.24
N ASP A 173 -0.73 -26.20 30.83
CA ASP A 173 -2.02 -26.19 30.14
C ASP A 173 -2.60 -24.78 30.20
N GLY A 174 -2.94 -24.23 29.05
CA GLY A 174 -3.53 -22.91 28.94
C GLY A 174 -4.39 -22.71 27.70
N ALA A 175 -5.10 -21.59 27.67
CA ALA A 175 -5.90 -21.17 26.54
C ALA A 175 -5.81 -19.66 26.33
N PHE A 176 -5.68 -19.24 25.09
CA PHE A 176 -5.81 -17.85 24.67
C PHE A 176 -7.23 -17.62 24.17
N LEU A 177 -7.83 -16.52 24.59
CA LEU A 177 -9.13 -16.04 24.11
C LEU A 177 -8.96 -14.62 23.61
N LEU A 178 -9.54 -14.33 22.44
CA LEU A 178 -9.54 -12.99 21.86
C LEU A 178 -10.98 -12.55 21.62
N ASN A 179 -11.36 -11.40 22.20
CA ASN A 179 -12.67 -10.79 21.97
C ASN A 179 -12.54 -9.37 21.42
N PRO A 180 -12.45 -9.21 20.09
CA PRO A 180 -12.33 -7.89 19.48
C PRO A 180 -13.55 -6.99 19.79
N PRO A 181 -13.35 -5.69 20.04
CA PRO A 181 -14.42 -4.80 20.51
C PRO A 181 -15.49 -4.51 19.47
N THR A 182 -15.11 -4.44 18.18
CA THR A 182 -16.05 -4.06 17.12
C THR A 182 -16.63 -5.28 16.40
N GLU A 183 -17.86 -5.13 15.91
CA GLU A 183 -18.52 -6.19 15.14
C GLU A 183 -17.75 -6.53 13.85
N THR A 184 -17.17 -5.52 13.20
CA THR A 184 -16.32 -5.68 12.03
C THR A 184 -15.11 -6.57 12.30
N GLU A 185 -14.40 -6.36 13.40
CA GLU A 185 -13.25 -7.19 13.76
C GLU A 185 -13.68 -8.62 14.11
N ARG A 186 -14.80 -8.80 14.83
CA ARG A 186 -15.36 -10.14 15.10
C ARG A 186 -15.77 -10.88 13.81
N LYS A 187 -16.41 -10.19 12.86
CA LYS A 187 -16.78 -10.76 11.57
C LYS A 187 -15.56 -11.18 10.76
N SER A 188 -14.51 -10.35 10.73
CA SER A 188 -13.26 -10.69 10.05
C SER A 188 -12.60 -11.93 10.66
N LEU A 189 -12.48 -11.94 11.99
CA LEU A 189 -11.89 -13.07 12.70
C LEU A 189 -12.69 -14.36 12.46
N LYS A 190 -14.03 -14.30 12.54
CA LYS A 190 -14.92 -15.41 12.17
C LYS A 190 -14.75 -15.84 10.73
N TYR A 191 -14.57 -14.90 9.80
CA TYR A 191 -14.38 -15.20 8.39
C TYR A 191 -13.09 -15.98 8.14
N LEU A 192 -12.01 -15.57 8.82
CA LEU A 192 -10.70 -16.20 8.72
C LEU A 192 -10.65 -17.56 9.43
N THR A 193 -11.24 -17.67 10.62
CA THR A 193 -11.12 -18.84 11.52
C THR A 193 -12.23 -19.86 11.35
N ARG A 194 -13.41 -19.43 10.85
CA ARG A 194 -14.68 -20.17 10.81
C ARG A 194 -15.28 -20.44 12.20
N GLU A 195 -14.98 -19.57 13.17
CA GLU A 195 -15.44 -19.69 14.56
C GLU A 195 -16.19 -18.43 15.01
N ASP A 196 -17.17 -18.58 15.91
CA ASP A 196 -17.88 -17.43 16.49
C ASP A 196 -17.06 -16.70 17.55
N GLU A 197 -16.29 -17.46 18.34
CA GLU A 197 -15.36 -16.96 19.34
C GLU A 197 -13.99 -17.55 19.07
N PHE A 198 -12.95 -16.72 19.14
CA PHE A 198 -11.60 -17.20 18.96
C PHE A 198 -11.05 -17.74 20.27
N SER A 199 -10.72 -19.03 20.29
CA SER A 199 -10.02 -19.66 21.39
C SER A 199 -8.99 -20.64 20.88
N GLU A 200 -7.78 -20.54 21.43
CA GLU A 200 -6.68 -21.43 21.12
C GLU A 200 -6.09 -22.05 22.37
N LYS A 201 -6.03 -23.38 22.42
CA LYS A 201 -5.34 -24.09 23.50
C LYS A 201 -3.84 -24.15 23.21
N PHE A 202 -3.04 -23.81 24.19
CA PHE A 202 -1.59 -23.86 24.09
C PHE A 202 -0.99 -24.62 25.27
N GLU A 203 0.13 -25.28 25.01
CA GLU A 203 0.95 -25.90 26.06
C GLU A 203 2.17 -25.03 26.42
N ARG A 204 2.48 -24.08 25.55
CA ARG A 204 3.68 -23.24 25.59
C ARG A 204 3.34 -21.82 25.17
N LEU A 205 3.94 -20.84 25.83
CA LEU A 205 3.73 -19.42 25.58
C LEU A 205 5.02 -18.66 25.89
N VAL A 206 5.47 -17.79 24.97
CA VAL A 206 6.59 -16.87 25.23
C VAL A 206 6.04 -15.46 25.33
N LEU A 207 6.38 -14.76 26.41
CA LEU A 207 5.97 -13.39 26.69
C LEU A 207 7.20 -12.48 26.66
N ARG A 208 7.08 -11.33 26.00
CA ARG A 208 8.02 -10.21 26.07
C ARG A 208 7.25 -8.96 26.45
N PHE A 209 7.72 -8.22 27.47
CA PHE A 209 6.90 -7.15 28.03
C PHE A 209 7.72 -6.09 28.77
N THR A 210 7.13 -4.92 28.97
CA THR A 210 7.60 -3.85 29.89
C THR A 210 6.48 -3.28 30.75
N ASP A 211 5.30 -3.90 30.73
CA ASP A 211 4.13 -3.57 31.54
C ASP A 211 4.13 -4.33 32.90
N SER A 212 2.98 -4.42 33.56
CA SER A 212 2.82 -5.11 34.85
C SER A 212 2.87 -6.64 34.80
N THR A 213 3.19 -7.26 33.66
CA THR A 213 3.11 -8.73 33.47
C THR A 213 3.95 -9.52 34.46
N TYR A 214 5.17 -9.08 34.74
CA TYR A 214 6.01 -9.73 35.74
C TYR A 214 5.32 -9.75 37.11
N ASP A 215 4.86 -8.60 37.58
CA ASP A 215 4.26 -8.44 38.91
C ASP A 215 2.95 -9.22 39.05
N ASP A 216 2.10 -9.19 38.01
CA ASP A 216 0.82 -9.89 37.98
C ASP A 216 1.02 -11.41 38.10
N ILE A 217 1.92 -11.98 37.29
CA ILE A 217 2.24 -13.40 37.32
C ILE A 217 2.92 -13.77 38.65
N LYS A 218 3.85 -12.95 39.12
CA LYS A 218 4.59 -13.20 40.37
C LYS A 218 3.65 -13.23 41.57
N LYS A 219 2.67 -12.33 41.62
CA LYS A 219 1.66 -12.25 42.67
C LYS A 219 0.69 -13.43 42.64
N ALA A 220 0.34 -13.92 41.44
CA ALA A 220 -0.57 -15.06 41.28
C ALA A 220 0.11 -16.42 41.55
N GLY A 221 1.42 -16.53 41.32
CA GLY A 221 2.15 -17.78 41.38
C GLY A 221 2.81 -18.09 42.72
N LYS A 222 3.18 -19.36 42.91
CA LYS A 222 4.01 -19.83 44.03
C LYS A 222 5.42 -20.15 43.54
N PRO A 223 6.49 -19.93 44.32
CA PRO A 223 7.85 -20.27 43.91
C PRO A 223 7.94 -21.71 43.37
N ALA A 224 8.62 -21.87 42.24
CA ALA A 224 8.86 -23.16 41.58
C ALA A 224 10.30 -23.24 41.09
N SER A 225 10.71 -24.41 40.60
CA SER A 225 12.05 -24.66 40.06
C SER A 225 11.96 -25.39 38.72
N GLY A 226 12.55 -24.81 37.68
CA GLY A 226 12.64 -25.43 36.35
C GLY A 226 11.30 -25.64 35.65
N GLY A 227 11.31 -26.41 34.55
CA GLY A 227 10.10 -26.81 33.83
C GLY A 227 9.79 -26.04 32.55
N CYS A 228 10.55 -24.99 32.22
CA CYS A 228 10.40 -24.25 30.97
C CYS A 228 11.58 -24.51 30.03
N ASP A 229 11.29 -24.55 28.73
CA ASP A 229 12.29 -24.74 27.68
C ASP A 229 12.85 -23.39 27.22
N ALA A 230 14.15 -23.15 27.45
CA ALA A 230 14.84 -21.96 26.96
C ALA A 230 14.91 -21.90 25.42
N GLY A 231 14.77 -23.04 24.74
CA GLY A 231 14.68 -23.14 23.28
C GLY A 231 13.52 -22.33 22.70
N LEU A 232 12.38 -22.26 23.40
CA LEU A 232 11.22 -21.48 22.94
C LEU A 232 11.50 -19.98 22.86
N LEU A 233 12.16 -19.43 23.88
CA LEU A 233 12.58 -18.03 23.86
C LEU A 233 13.57 -17.80 22.71
N LYS A 234 14.51 -18.73 22.50
CA LYS A 234 15.46 -18.63 21.39
C LYS A 234 14.79 -18.69 20.02
N ASP A 235 13.77 -19.54 19.87
CA ASP A 235 12.98 -19.67 18.65
C ASP A 235 12.18 -18.39 18.37
N SER A 236 11.58 -17.76 19.39
CA SER A 236 10.91 -16.47 19.23
C SER A 236 11.90 -15.37 18.79
N GLN A 237 13.10 -15.32 19.36
CA GLN A 237 14.16 -14.37 18.97
C GLN A 237 14.65 -14.62 17.54
N ASN A 238 14.85 -15.88 17.16
CA ASN A 238 15.23 -16.24 15.78
C ASN A 238 14.11 -15.86 14.80
N THR A 239 12.86 -16.02 15.20
CA THR A 239 11.69 -15.67 14.40
C THR A 239 11.61 -14.16 14.19
N THR A 240 11.70 -13.34 15.24
CA THR A 240 11.68 -11.88 15.11
C THR A 240 12.85 -11.39 14.27
N ARG A 241 14.04 -11.94 14.48
CA ARG A 241 15.26 -11.53 13.76
C ARG A 241 15.28 -11.90 12.28
N HIS A 242 15.04 -13.16 11.96
CA HIS A 242 15.34 -13.68 10.61
C HIS A 242 14.11 -13.83 9.73
N ARG A 243 12.93 -14.01 10.32
CA ARG A 243 11.71 -14.32 9.59
C ARG A 243 10.76 -13.13 9.50
N ILE A 244 10.41 -12.55 10.64
CA ILE A 244 9.56 -11.36 10.73
C ILE A 244 10.37 -10.10 10.43
N LYS A 245 11.67 -10.11 10.79
CA LYS A 245 12.62 -9.00 10.63
C LYS A 245 12.18 -7.74 11.37
N ASN A 246 11.73 -7.92 12.61
CA ASN A 246 11.41 -6.84 13.53
C ASN A 246 12.38 -6.85 14.72
N ASN A 247 13.00 -5.72 15.02
CA ASN A 247 13.92 -5.55 16.14
C ASN A 247 13.18 -5.23 17.45
N LEU A 248 12.46 -6.21 17.99
CA LEU A 248 11.74 -6.10 19.27
C LEU A 248 12.68 -5.70 20.43
N GLU A 249 13.95 -6.10 20.39
CA GLU A 249 14.91 -5.69 21.42
C GLU A 249 15.21 -4.19 21.43
N ALA A 250 15.18 -3.51 20.29
CA ALA A 250 15.32 -2.05 20.22
C ALA A 250 14.08 -1.34 20.80
N GLU A 251 12.88 -1.87 20.55
CA GLU A 251 11.63 -1.37 21.15
C GLU A 251 11.65 -1.50 22.68
N LEU A 252 11.99 -2.69 23.18
CA LEU A 252 12.10 -2.96 24.62
C LEU A 252 13.19 -2.10 25.27
N LEU A 253 14.30 -1.85 24.58
CA LEU A 253 15.35 -0.95 25.05
C LEU A 253 14.79 0.46 25.33
N GLY A 254 14.01 1.00 24.40
CA GLY A 254 13.36 2.30 24.56
C GLY A 254 12.52 2.39 25.83
N GLU A 255 11.77 1.33 26.12
CA GLU A 255 10.90 1.25 27.30
C GLU A 255 11.66 1.04 28.62
N ILE A 256 12.75 0.28 28.63
CA ILE A 256 13.53 0.07 29.87
C ILE A 256 14.46 1.24 30.21
N LEU A 257 14.89 2.01 29.22
CA LEU A 257 15.67 3.23 29.42
C LEU A 257 14.78 4.44 29.75
N SER A 258 13.50 4.38 29.37
CA SER A 258 12.55 5.47 29.64
C SER A 258 12.23 5.60 31.14
N PRO A 259 12.25 6.81 31.70
CA PRO A 259 11.69 7.07 33.03
C PRO A 259 10.17 6.98 33.06
N GLU A 260 9.50 7.08 31.90
CA GLU A 260 8.05 6.99 31.73
C GLU A 260 7.72 5.92 30.67
N PRO A 261 7.92 4.63 30.99
CA PRO A 261 7.55 3.53 30.10
C PRO A 261 6.04 3.53 29.86
N ARG A 262 5.63 3.19 28.63
CA ARG A 262 4.23 3.05 28.22
C ARG A 262 3.73 1.62 28.28
N GLY A 263 4.63 0.63 28.36
CA GLY A 263 4.27 -0.78 28.54
C GLY A 263 4.00 -1.51 27.23
N ARG A 264 5.04 -2.09 26.64
CA ARG A 264 4.97 -3.00 25.48
C ARG A 264 4.57 -4.39 25.96
N PHE A 265 3.77 -5.11 25.19
CA PHE A 265 3.47 -6.53 25.45
C PHE A 265 3.41 -7.31 24.14
N VAL A 266 4.09 -8.45 24.08
CA VAL A 266 4.12 -9.36 22.94
C VAL A 266 4.01 -10.79 23.46
N ALA A 267 3.10 -11.57 22.89
CA ALA A 267 2.88 -12.97 23.23
C ALA A 267 2.99 -13.85 21.97
N PHE A 268 3.95 -14.78 21.99
CA PHE A 268 4.07 -15.86 21.01
C PHE A 268 3.31 -17.07 21.53
N ILE A 269 2.17 -17.35 20.89
CA ILE A 269 1.25 -18.40 21.31
C ILE A 269 1.57 -19.65 20.51
N HIS A 270 1.94 -20.73 21.20
CA HIS A 270 2.22 -22.02 20.58
C HIS A 270 0.99 -22.93 20.68
N GLY A 271 -0.03 -22.57 19.90
CA GLY A 271 -1.29 -23.28 19.76
C GLY A 271 -1.28 -24.34 18.64
N LYS A 272 -1.83 -25.53 18.95
CA LYS A 272 -1.82 -26.68 18.03
C LYS A 272 -2.72 -26.48 16.80
N ARG A 273 -3.77 -25.67 16.87
CA ARG A 273 -4.76 -25.51 15.78
C ARG A 273 -4.25 -24.59 14.67
N TYR A 274 -3.38 -23.67 15.03
CA TYR A 274 -2.92 -22.58 14.16
C TYR A 274 -1.40 -22.59 13.94
N ASP A 275 -0.81 -23.79 13.99
CA ASP A 275 0.58 -24.10 13.63
C ASP A 275 1.64 -23.45 14.52
N ASP A 276 1.33 -23.19 15.79
CA ASP A 276 2.24 -22.62 16.80
C ASP A 276 2.89 -21.27 16.38
N LYS A 277 2.25 -20.49 15.49
CA LYS A 277 2.82 -19.28 14.87
C LYS A 277 1.91 -18.06 14.98
N GLU A 278 1.27 -17.93 16.13
CA GLU A 278 0.35 -16.86 16.46
C GLU A 278 1.05 -15.83 17.34
N LEU A 279 0.74 -14.56 17.09
CA LEU A 279 1.37 -13.46 17.78
C LEU A 279 0.30 -12.43 18.16
N TYR A 280 0.28 -12.08 19.45
CA TYR A 280 -0.59 -11.05 20.01
C TYR A 280 0.26 -9.91 20.58
N GLU A 281 -0.04 -8.68 20.17
CA GLU A 281 0.75 -7.50 20.50
C GLU A 281 -0.09 -6.37 21.07
N LEU A 282 0.48 -5.70 22.06
CA LEU A 282 0.08 -4.37 22.50
C LEU A 282 1.24 -3.41 22.22
N ASP A 283 1.07 -2.48 21.29
CA ASP A 283 2.03 -1.41 21.02
C ASP A 283 1.47 -0.03 21.39
N PRO A 284 1.85 0.54 22.54
CA PRO A 284 1.44 1.90 22.87
C PRO A 284 2.11 2.97 22.00
N ASN A 285 3.17 2.65 21.25
CA ASN A 285 3.84 3.59 20.36
C ASN A 285 3.24 3.62 18.95
N ALA A 286 2.29 2.75 18.63
CA ALA A 286 1.56 2.82 17.37
C ALA A 286 0.58 4.02 17.36
N ASN A 287 0.50 4.75 16.24
CA ASN A 287 -0.46 5.86 16.07
C ASN A 287 -1.91 5.37 16.00
N SER A 288 -2.13 4.18 15.44
CA SER A 288 -3.43 3.51 15.34
C SER A 288 -3.24 2.02 15.46
N SER A 289 -4.29 1.29 15.85
CA SER A 289 -4.27 -0.16 15.96
C SER A 289 -3.22 -0.68 16.96
N GLN A 290 -3.33 -0.21 18.21
CA GLN A 290 -2.40 -0.57 19.28
C GLN A 290 -2.51 -2.04 19.72
N VAL A 291 -3.58 -2.74 19.34
CA VAL A 291 -3.80 -4.16 19.62
C VAL A 291 -3.82 -4.93 18.32
N ASP A 292 -2.87 -5.85 18.15
CA ASP A 292 -2.76 -6.69 16.95
C ASP A 292 -2.77 -8.17 17.29
N PHE A 293 -3.44 -8.95 16.45
CA PHE A 293 -3.41 -10.41 16.46
C PHE A 293 -3.20 -10.91 15.04
N TRP A 294 -2.10 -11.61 14.83
CA TRP A 294 -1.66 -12.01 13.50
C TRP A 294 -0.93 -13.34 13.53
N THR A 295 -0.75 -13.93 12.35
CA THR A 295 0.02 -15.17 12.20
C THR A 295 1.16 -14.97 11.24
N TYR A 296 2.28 -15.63 11.51
CA TYR A 296 3.47 -15.61 10.66
C TYR A 296 3.71 -16.96 9.97
N ASP A 297 2.71 -17.85 9.91
CA ASP A 297 2.75 -19.05 9.08
C ASP A 297 2.54 -18.71 7.59
N GLU A 298 3.29 -19.31 6.67
CA GLU A 298 3.27 -18.92 5.24
C GLU A 298 1.89 -19.08 4.58
N ASN A 299 1.09 -20.06 5.03
CA ASN A 299 -0.23 -20.36 4.47
C ASN A 299 -1.36 -19.59 5.17
N LYS A 300 -1.06 -18.99 6.33
CA LYS A 300 -2.02 -18.29 7.19
C LYS A 300 -1.65 -16.82 7.43
N PHE A 301 -0.50 -16.38 6.90
CA PHE A 301 0.16 -15.10 7.14
C PHE A 301 -0.77 -13.91 7.00
N GLY A 302 -0.73 -13.01 7.99
CA GLY A 302 -1.38 -11.70 7.96
C GLY A 302 -2.12 -11.35 9.26
N ASP A 303 -2.61 -10.11 9.30
CA ASP A 303 -3.29 -9.53 10.47
C ASP A 303 -4.77 -9.91 10.53
N TRP A 304 -5.11 -10.72 11.53
CA TRP A 304 -6.45 -11.29 11.68
C TRP A 304 -7.36 -10.39 12.52
N ALA A 305 -6.82 -9.73 13.54
CA ALA A 305 -7.48 -8.67 14.29
C ALA A 305 -6.50 -7.52 14.53
N SER A 306 -6.96 -6.27 14.44
CA SER A 306 -6.12 -5.08 14.65
C SER A 306 -7.03 -3.93 15.04
N PHE A 307 -6.88 -3.34 16.23
CA PHE A 307 -7.79 -2.30 16.73
C PHE A 307 -7.13 -1.43 17.80
N SER A 308 -7.72 -0.27 18.08
CA SER A 308 -7.27 0.57 19.19
C SER A 308 -7.58 -0.08 20.54
N PHE A 309 -6.79 0.25 21.56
CA PHE A 309 -7.03 -0.22 22.91
C PHE A 309 -8.50 -0.08 23.33
N THR A 310 -9.03 -1.09 24.00
CA THR A 310 -10.44 -1.12 24.41
C THR A 310 -10.74 -0.13 25.53
N GLU A 311 -9.76 0.11 26.40
CA GLU A 311 -9.88 1.07 27.48
C GLU A 311 -9.36 2.46 27.06
N PRO A 312 -10.00 3.55 27.52
CA PRO A 312 -9.51 4.90 27.27
C PRO A 312 -8.12 5.11 27.87
N HIS A 313 -7.23 5.72 27.08
CA HIS A 313 -5.88 6.09 27.51
C HIS A 313 -5.76 7.61 27.64
N ALA A 314 -4.93 8.06 28.58
CA ALA A 314 -4.67 9.48 28.74
C ALA A 314 -3.93 10.04 27.51
N LYS A 315 -4.19 11.31 27.18
CA LYS A 315 -3.54 11.95 26.03
C LYS A 315 -2.02 11.90 26.19
N GLY A 316 -1.32 11.44 25.16
CA GLY A 316 0.14 11.34 25.16
C GLY A 316 0.71 10.09 25.84
N THR A 317 -0.11 9.17 26.34
CA THR A 317 0.36 7.85 26.81
C THR A 317 0.38 6.80 25.69
N VAL A 318 -0.23 7.11 24.55
CA VAL A 318 -0.24 6.28 23.33
C VAL A 318 0.00 7.14 22.11
N GLY A 319 0.42 6.51 21.01
CA GLY A 319 0.72 7.17 19.75
C GLY A 319 2.22 7.20 19.45
N ARG A 320 2.56 7.62 18.22
CA ARG A 320 3.94 7.65 17.72
C ARG A 320 4.90 8.37 18.69
N PRO A 321 6.18 7.96 18.74
CA PRO A 321 7.14 8.55 19.67
C PRO A 321 7.63 9.94 19.22
N ILE A 322 7.67 10.19 17.92
CA ILE A 322 8.20 11.42 17.33
C ILE A 322 7.33 11.92 16.18
N ARG A 323 7.44 13.22 15.89
CA ARG A 323 7.02 13.83 14.63
C ARG A 323 8.20 14.54 14.00
N ILE A 324 8.47 14.29 12.73
CA ILE A 324 9.54 14.99 12.01
C ILE A 324 9.05 16.36 11.56
N GLU A 325 9.86 17.39 11.77
CA GLU A 325 9.54 18.77 11.38
C GLU A 325 10.33 19.20 10.13
N HIS A 326 11.59 18.78 10.04
CA HIS A 326 12.48 19.21 8.97
C HIS A 326 13.57 18.18 8.64
N HIS A 327 13.86 18.06 7.36
CA HIS A 327 15.01 17.33 6.82
C HIS A 327 15.90 18.25 5.99
N GLN A 328 17.20 18.16 6.26
CA GLN A 328 18.23 18.61 5.33
C GLN A 328 18.96 17.39 4.76
N LEU A 329 18.87 17.17 3.45
CA LEU A 329 19.40 15.99 2.77
C LEU A 329 20.50 16.39 1.78
N ASP A 330 21.73 15.92 1.98
CA ASP A 330 22.82 15.99 0.98
C ASP A 330 23.09 14.58 0.46
N THR A 331 22.77 14.35 -0.81
CA THR A 331 22.76 13.02 -1.42
C THR A 331 23.58 12.99 -2.69
N LYS A 332 24.48 12.02 -2.78
CA LYS A 332 25.24 11.72 -3.98
C LYS A 332 24.79 10.38 -4.57
N LEU A 333 24.52 10.41 -5.86
CA LEU A 333 24.10 9.27 -6.67
C LEU A 333 25.18 8.96 -7.72
N GLU A 334 25.61 7.71 -7.77
CA GLU A 334 26.64 7.26 -8.71
C GLU A 334 26.06 6.48 -9.89
N LYS A 335 26.83 6.36 -10.98
CA LYS A 335 26.44 5.54 -12.15
C LYS A 335 26.22 4.06 -11.81
N SER A 336 26.79 3.59 -10.71
CA SER A 336 26.62 2.21 -10.22
C SER A 336 25.26 1.99 -9.54
N GLY A 337 24.47 3.05 -9.30
CA GLY A 337 23.30 2.99 -8.40
C GLY A 337 23.67 3.09 -6.92
N ALA A 338 24.95 3.26 -6.58
CA ALA A 338 25.36 3.53 -5.20
C ALA A 338 24.85 4.91 -4.75
N LEU A 339 24.32 4.94 -3.52
CA LEU A 339 23.82 6.13 -2.84
C LEU A 339 24.65 6.37 -1.59
N THR A 340 25.08 7.62 -1.40
CA THR A 340 25.66 8.09 -0.13
C THR A 340 24.90 9.33 0.30
N GLY A 341 24.44 9.35 1.55
CA GLY A 341 23.63 10.41 2.11
C GLY A 341 24.18 10.96 3.41
N LYS A 342 23.97 12.25 3.62
CA LYS A 342 24.06 12.92 4.91
C LYS A 342 22.71 13.58 5.17
N ALA A 343 21.99 13.10 6.16
CA ALA A 343 20.68 13.61 6.54
C ALA A 343 20.74 14.26 7.92
N THR A 344 20.39 15.54 8.02
CA THR A 344 20.06 16.18 9.30
C THR A 344 18.56 16.11 9.48
N THR A 345 18.11 15.30 10.43
CA THR A 345 16.69 15.11 10.75
C THR A 345 16.37 15.82 12.05
N THR A 346 15.41 16.74 11.98
CA THR A 346 14.91 17.48 13.14
C THR A 346 13.51 17.03 13.46
N PHE A 347 13.32 16.52 14.67
CA PHE A 347 12.07 15.95 15.14
C PHE A 347 11.66 16.53 16.49
N ILE A 348 10.38 16.37 16.81
CA ILE A 348 9.78 16.74 18.08
C ILE A 348 9.33 15.45 18.77
N SER A 349 9.66 15.31 20.05
CA SER A 349 9.16 14.20 20.86
C SER A 349 7.67 14.37 21.11
N GLU A 350 6.87 13.35 20.81
CA GLU A 350 5.42 13.33 21.10
C GLU A 350 5.11 12.67 22.46
N ARG A 351 6.15 12.31 23.21
CA ARG A 351 6.04 11.68 24.54
C ARG A 351 7.09 12.17 25.53
N ASN A 352 6.79 12.00 26.81
CA ASN A 352 7.80 12.13 27.84
C ASN A 352 8.69 10.88 27.90
N GLY A 353 9.92 11.08 28.36
CA GLY A 353 10.88 10.01 28.61
C GLY A 353 11.36 9.30 27.35
N LEU A 354 11.36 9.96 26.18
CA LEU A 354 11.84 9.35 24.93
C LEU A 354 13.36 9.16 24.99
N CYS A 355 13.83 7.91 24.93
CA CYS A 355 15.26 7.58 25.02
C CYS A 355 15.83 6.91 23.77
N VAL A 356 15.00 6.23 22.98
CA VAL A 356 15.40 5.53 21.74
C VAL A 356 14.46 5.97 20.64
N VAL A 357 15.02 6.42 19.52
CA VAL A 357 14.26 6.98 18.40
C VAL A 357 14.40 6.05 17.20
N PRO A 358 13.32 5.37 16.77
CA PRO A 358 13.35 4.52 15.60
C PRO A 358 13.21 5.34 14.31
N PHE A 359 13.89 4.90 13.26
CA PHE A 359 13.82 5.47 11.92
C PHE A 359 13.69 4.35 10.88
N ALA A 360 12.83 4.58 9.89
CA ALA A 360 12.82 3.78 8.66
C ALA A 360 14.02 4.18 7.80
N LEU A 361 14.83 3.20 7.41
CA LEU A 361 15.94 3.36 6.47
C LEU A 361 16.08 2.06 5.68
N PHE A 362 16.18 2.16 4.36
CA PHE A 362 16.26 1.01 3.48
C PHE A 362 17.41 0.08 3.90
N HIS A 363 17.13 -1.20 4.08
CA HIS A 363 17.99 -2.14 4.82
C HIS A 363 19.44 -2.26 4.31
N THR A 364 19.70 -2.00 3.02
CA THR A 364 21.05 -2.02 2.43
C THR A 364 21.82 -0.69 2.60
N LEU A 365 21.15 0.37 3.04
CA LEU A 365 21.77 1.65 3.38
C LEU A 365 22.32 1.56 4.80
N ARG A 366 23.64 1.50 4.91
CA ARG A 366 24.33 1.29 6.18
C ARG A 366 24.74 2.60 6.80
N VAL A 367 24.37 2.80 8.05
CA VAL A 367 24.75 3.98 8.84
C VAL A 367 26.21 3.89 9.22
N GLN A 368 27.00 4.91 8.88
CA GLN A 368 28.41 5.02 9.30
C GLN A 368 28.57 5.80 10.59
N SER A 369 27.78 6.86 10.79
CA SER A 369 27.80 7.63 12.04
C SER A 369 26.49 8.39 12.26
N VAL A 370 26.18 8.62 13.53
CA VAL A 370 25.11 9.51 13.99
C VAL A 370 25.73 10.52 14.96
N THR A 371 25.43 11.80 14.78
CA THR A 371 25.89 12.87 15.67
C THR A 371 24.77 13.82 16.04
N ALA A 372 24.87 14.43 17.23
CA ALA A 372 24.07 15.58 17.64
C ALA A 372 25.03 16.65 18.21
N ASP A 373 24.92 17.89 17.74
CA ASP A 373 25.82 18.99 18.10
C ASP A 373 27.33 18.64 17.96
N GLY A 374 27.65 17.83 16.95
CA GLY A 374 29.00 17.33 16.68
C GLY A 374 29.47 16.19 17.59
N GLN A 375 28.70 15.79 18.59
CA GLN A 375 29.00 14.65 19.47
C GLN A 375 28.44 13.35 18.89
N PRO A 376 29.21 12.24 18.91
CA PRO A 376 28.74 10.95 18.42
C PRO A 376 27.65 10.38 19.34
N LEU A 377 26.61 9.78 18.73
CA LEU A 377 25.55 9.05 19.42
C LEU A 377 25.67 7.55 19.15
N SER A 378 25.29 6.74 20.13
CA SER A 378 25.11 5.30 19.93
C SER A 378 23.85 5.03 19.11
N PHE A 379 23.91 4.00 18.27
CA PHE A 379 22.79 3.61 17.42
C PHE A 379 22.71 2.10 17.25
N ILE A 380 21.57 1.64 16.78
CA ILE A 380 21.25 0.25 16.48
C ILE A 380 21.03 0.13 14.97
N GLN A 381 21.70 -0.85 14.35
CA GLN A 381 21.43 -1.32 13.00
C GLN A 381 22.06 -2.72 12.82
N GLU A 382 21.25 -3.78 12.83
CA GLU A 382 21.75 -5.16 12.61
C GLU A 382 22.09 -5.45 11.15
N ASP A 383 22.47 -6.69 10.82
CA ASP A 383 22.79 -7.11 9.45
C ASP A 383 21.62 -6.84 8.49
N GLN A 384 21.94 -6.42 7.27
CA GLN A 384 20.95 -6.02 6.27
C GLN A 384 20.00 -7.17 5.86
N ASN A 385 20.35 -8.42 6.14
CA ASN A 385 19.54 -9.59 5.80
C ASN A 385 18.69 -10.08 6.98
N ASP A 386 18.85 -9.50 8.17
CA ASP A 386 18.12 -9.81 9.39
C ASP A 386 17.09 -8.70 9.67
N ASP A 387 16.97 -8.26 10.92
CA ASP A 387 16.15 -7.16 11.44
C ASP A 387 16.94 -5.84 11.44
N ALA A 388 17.20 -5.35 10.23
CA ALA A 388 18.08 -4.21 9.95
C ALA A 388 17.55 -2.83 10.40
N ASP A 389 16.58 -2.79 11.31
CA ASP A 389 15.95 -1.56 11.80
C ASP A 389 16.99 -0.58 12.34
N PHE A 390 16.81 0.70 12.01
CA PHE A 390 17.69 1.78 12.45
C PHE A 390 17.07 2.50 13.65
N ALA A 391 17.78 2.58 14.77
CA ALA A 391 17.36 3.37 15.92
C ALA A 391 18.53 4.12 16.55
N VAL A 392 18.26 5.32 17.09
CA VAL A 392 19.26 6.17 17.75
C VAL A 392 18.99 6.23 19.24
N ILE A 393 20.03 6.00 20.05
CA ILE A 393 19.96 6.09 21.51
C ILE A 393 20.34 7.51 21.91
N LEU A 394 19.43 8.21 22.58
CA LEU A 394 19.61 9.59 22.98
C LEU A 394 20.48 9.69 24.24
N PRO A 395 21.30 10.75 24.38
CA PRO A 395 22.18 10.92 25.53
C PRO A 395 21.41 11.24 26.82
N LYS A 396 20.16 11.67 26.69
CA LYS A 396 19.22 11.93 27.80
C LYS A 396 17.78 11.71 27.33
N PRO A 397 16.85 11.38 28.23
CA PRO A 397 15.43 11.34 27.92
C PRO A 397 14.91 12.71 27.47
N LEU A 398 14.07 12.75 26.43
CA LEU A 398 13.36 13.96 26.00
C LEU A 398 11.95 14.03 26.60
N ALA A 399 11.48 15.24 26.88
CA ALA A 399 10.11 15.52 27.27
C ALA A 399 9.21 15.73 26.03
N ALA A 400 7.90 15.59 26.19
CA ALA A 400 6.96 15.87 25.11
C ALA A 400 7.07 17.35 24.67
N GLY A 401 7.18 17.58 23.36
CA GLY A 401 7.39 18.91 22.78
C GLY A 401 8.86 19.31 22.62
N ASP A 402 9.81 18.56 23.21
CA ASP A 402 11.24 18.82 23.00
C ASP A 402 11.61 18.58 21.54
N LYS A 403 12.36 19.54 20.99
CA LYS A 403 12.91 19.47 19.64
C LYS A 403 14.35 18.99 19.69
N PHE A 404 14.71 18.04 18.84
CA PHE A 404 16.05 17.46 18.76
C PHE A 404 16.47 17.24 17.31
N SER A 405 17.76 17.43 17.02
CA SER A 405 18.31 17.27 15.68
C SER A 405 19.46 16.27 15.69
N ILE A 406 19.43 15.32 14.77
CA ILE A 406 20.49 14.35 14.55
C ILE A 406 21.01 14.45 13.12
N THR A 407 22.31 14.26 12.94
CA THR A 407 22.95 14.11 11.63
C THR A 407 23.36 12.66 11.44
N THR A 408 22.81 12.01 10.42
CA THR A 408 23.11 10.62 10.07
C THR A 408 23.89 10.59 8.76
N THR A 409 25.04 9.91 8.75
CA THR A 409 25.77 9.58 7.51
C THR A 409 25.55 8.11 7.18
N TYR A 410 25.18 7.83 5.93
CA TYR A 410 24.83 6.49 5.49
C TYR A 410 25.17 6.28 4.01
N GLY A 411 25.24 5.02 3.60
CA GLY A 411 25.42 4.68 2.19
C GLY A 411 25.30 3.20 1.89
N GLY A 412 25.04 2.89 0.63
CA GLY A 412 24.82 1.52 0.18
C GLY A 412 24.54 1.43 -1.31
N LYS A 413 24.26 0.20 -1.74
CA LYS A 413 23.77 -0.11 -3.10
C LYS A 413 22.34 -0.63 -3.01
N GLU A 414 21.72 -0.90 -4.15
CA GLU A 414 20.38 -1.52 -4.25
C GLU A 414 19.21 -0.60 -3.84
N ALA A 415 19.46 0.48 -3.10
CA ALA A 415 18.47 1.55 -2.92
C ALA A 415 18.08 2.22 -4.25
N VAL A 416 18.98 2.17 -5.25
CA VAL A 416 18.73 2.60 -6.62
C VAL A 416 19.24 1.53 -7.58
N SER A 417 18.36 1.07 -8.48
CA SER A 417 18.73 0.17 -9.57
C SER A 417 19.21 0.96 -10.79
N ASN A 418 20.31 0.53 -11.40
CA ASN A 418 20.71 0.98 -12.73
C ASN A 418 20.11 0.07 -13.79
N GLU A 419 19.16 0.59 -14.54
CA GLU A 419 18.35 -0.14 -15.52
C GLU A 419 18.97 -0.09 -16.93
N GLY A 420 20.15 0.51 -17.10
CA GLY A 420 20.84 0.69 -18.37
C GLY A 420 20.33 1.87 -19.21
N GLY A 421 21.04 2.24 -20.28
CA GLY A 421 20.66 3.38 -21.14
C GLY A 421 20.59 4.74 -20.42
N GLY A 422 21.18 4.86 -19.22
CA GLY A 422 21.02 6.04 -18.36
C GLY A 422 19.69 6.12 -17.62
N ASN A 423 18.97 5.00 -17.49
CA ASN A 423 17.74 4.86 -16.69
C ASN A 423 18.10 4.41 -15.27
N TYR A 424 17.54 5.06 -14.26
CA TYR A 424 17.68 4.64 -12.86
C TYR A 424 16.33 4.54 -12.20
N PHE A 425 16.17 3.55 -11.34
CA PHE A 425 14.95 3.27 -10.62
C PHE A 425 15.21 3.29 -9.11
N PRO A 426 14.74 4.31 -8.38
CA PRO A 426 14.84 4.33 -6.92
C PRO A 426 13.97 3.20 -6.34
N ILE A 427 14.61 2.16 -5.81
CA ILE A 427 13.92 1.03 -5.16
C ILE A 427 13.50 1.44 -3.76
N ALA A 428 14.40 2.07 -3.02
CA ALA A 428 14.10 2.75 -1.76
C ALA A 428 13.19 3.94 -2.05
N ARG A 429 12.03 3.98 -1.41
CA ARG A 429 10.92 4.88 -1.80
C ARG A 429 10.81 6.06 -0.85
N ASP A 430 10.33 5.82 0.35
CA ASP A 430 10.19 6.76 1.44
C ASP A 430 11.26 6.59 2.53
N ASP A 431 12.15 5.61 2.33
CA ASP A 431 13.18 5.16 3.27
C ASP A 431 14.61 5.23 2.68
N TRP A 432 14.81 5.94 1.55
CA TRP A 432 16.16 6.23 1.03
C TRP A 432 16.95 7.23 1.89
N TYR A 433 16.29 7.78 2.92
CA TYR A 433 16.83 8.60 4.00
C TYR A 433 16.19 8.17 5.32
N PRO A 434 16.80 8.47 6.48
CA PRO A 434 16.19 8.19 7.78
C PRO A 434 14.87 8.95 7.94
N ASN A 435 13.76 8.23 7.90
CA ASN A 435 12.40 8.77 7.96
C ASN A 435 11.62 8.19 9.15
N GLY A 436 10.44 8.72 9.45
CA GLY A 436 9.59 8.19 10.52
C GLY A 436 9.06 6.79 10.20
N VAL A 437 9.02 5.91 11.20
CA VAL A 437 8.50 4.55 11.02
C VAL A 437 6.98 4.61 10.81
N GLY A 438 6.52 4.03 9.70
CA GLY A 438 5.09 3.92 9.39
C GLY A 438 4.38 5.25 9.10
N SER A 439 5.11 6.35 8.84
CA SER A 439 4.54 7.70 8.86
C SER A 439 4.63 8.53 7.58
N SER A 440 5.11 7.96 6.47
CA SER A 440 5.41 8.70 5.23
C SER A 440 4.19 9.34 4.53
N PHE A 441 2.97 9.02 4.97
CA PHE A 441 1.74 9.58 4.41
C PHE A 441 0.81 9.99 5.55
N GLY A 442 0.51 11.29 5.64
CA GLY A 442 -0.28 11.89 6.73
C GLY A 442 0.55 12.72 7.72
N GLU A 443 1.87 12.58 7.74
CA GLU A 443 2.80 13.52 8.40
C GLU A 443 3.37 14.52 7.39
N TYR A 444 3.74 15.70 7.87
CA TYR A 444 4.22 16.78 7.01
C TYR A 444 5.52 17.34 7.57
N ALA A 445 6.58 17.29 6.76
CA ALA A 445 7.88 17.85 7.07
C ALA A 445 8.33 18.80 5.96
N SER A 446 9.20 19.73 6.31
CA SER A 446 9.89 20.58 5.34
C SER A 446 11.21 19.95 4.90
N TYR A 447 11.62 20.20 3.65
CA TYR A 447 12.79 19.57 3.06
C TYR A 447 13.69 20.60 2.37
N ASP A 448 14.97 20.59 2.72
CA ASP A 448 16.05 21.22 1.97
C ASP A 448 16.95 20.10 1.41
N MET A 449 16.99 19.94 0.09
CA MET A 449 17.65 18.79 -0.56
C MET A 449 18.72 19.24 -1.54
N THR A 450 19.88 18.61 -1.47
CA THR A 450 20.98 18.78 -2.43
C THR A 450 21.28 17.43 -3.06
N PHE A 451 21.22 17.35 -4.38
CA PHE A 451 21.54 16.15 -5.13
C PHE A 451 22.78 16.35 -5.99
N ARG A 452 23.72 15.41 -5.91
CA ARG A 452 24.92 15.32 -6.75
C ARG A 452 24.80 14.09 -7.63
N ILE A 453 24.55 14.30 -8.92
CA ILE A 453 24.34 13.23 -9.91
C ILE A 453 25.47 13.22 -10.96
N PRO A 454 25.65 12.12 -11.71
CA PRO A 454 26.66 12.07 -12.77
C PRO A 454 26.42 13.14 -13.84
N LYS A 455 27.50 13.75 -14.35
CA LYS A 455 27.42 14.76 -15.42
C LYS A 455 26.66 14.23 -16.66
N GLY A 456 25.82 15.09 -17.21
CA GLY A 456 24.99 14.80 -18.39
C GLY A 456 23.69 14.07 -18.06
N MET A 457 23.36 13.90 -16.79
CA MET A 457 22.04 13.46 -16.32
C MET A 457 21.25 14.63 -15.77
N LYS A 458 19.93 14.45 -15.70
CA LYS A 458 18.97 15.37 -15.07
C LYS A 458 18.28 14.65 -13.91
N ILE A 459 17.74 15.43 -12.99
CA ILE A 459 16.96 14.95 -11.86
C ILE A 459 15.63 15.72 -11.77
N ALA A 460 14.56 15.00 -11.51
CA ALA A 460 13.28 15.52 -11.10
C ALA A 460 13.06 15.13 -9.64
N ALA A 461 12.88 16.11 -8.75
CA ALA A 461 12.65 15.87 -7.34
C ALA A 461 11.38 16.59 -6.85
N THR A 462 10.86 16.13 -5.71
CA THR A 462 9.81 16.84 -4.97
C THR A 462 10.28 18.25 -4.57
N GLY A 463 9.37 19.21 -4.46
CA GLY A 463 9.69 20.61 -4.15
C GLY A 463 10.17 21.43 -5.35
N ALA A 464 10.45 22.71 -5.17
CA ALA A 464 10.92 23.62 -6.22
C ALA A 464 12.44 23.55 -6.42
N LEU A 465 12.89 23.65 -7.68
CA LEU A 465 14.31 23.77 -8.01
C LEU A 465 14.78 25.19 -7.67
N VAL A 466 15.80 25.30 -6.81
CA VAL A 466 16.37 26.57 -6.34
C VAL A 466 17.60 26.95 -7.17
N SER A 467 18.49 25.99 -7.42
CA SER A 467 19.70 26.21 -8.21
C SER A 467 20.19 24.91 -8.84
N GLU A 468 20.93 25.05 -9.94
CA GLU A 468 21.65 23.97 -10.60
C GLU A 468 23.05 24.45 -11.00
N SER A 469 24.07 23.64 -10.77
CA SER A 469 25.47 23.92 -11.11
C SER A 469 26.19 22.66 -11.60
N ASN A 470 27.35 22.84 -12.25
CA ASN A 470 28.26 21.74 -12.55
C ASN A 470 29.53 21.89 -11.70
N GLU A 471 29.77 20.93 -10.82
CA GLU A 471 30.89 20.97 -9.87
C GLU A 471 31.67 19.65 -9.97
N GLY A 472 32.98 19.73 -10.24
CA GLY A 472 33.86 18.56 -10.17
C GLY A 472 33.45 17.37 -11.07
N GLY A 473 32.79 17.62 -12.21
CA GLY A 473 32.29 16.56 -13.09
C GLY A 473 30.98 15.92 -12.62
N GLN A 474 30.27 16.55 -11.70
CA GLN A 474 28.92 16.20 -11.27
C GLN A 474 27.96 17.34 -11.59
N ASN A 475 26.68 17.01 -11.79
CA ASN A 475 25.61 18.00 -11.79
C ASN A 475 25.07 18.09 -10.36
N VAL A 476 25.03 19.29 -9.80
CA VAL A 476 24.55 19.57 -8.46
C VAL A 476 23.27 20.37 -8.57
N SER A 477 22.22 19.95 -7.87
CA SER A 477 20.95 20.66 -7.85
C SER A 477 20.43 20.80 -6.42
N VAL A 478 19.89 21.97 -6.10
CA VAL A 478 19.31 22.29 -4.80
C VAL A 478 17.81 22.45 -4.95
N TRP A 479 17.06 21.75 -4.11
CA TRP A 479 15.61 21.68 -4.12
C TRP A 479 15.07 22.00 -2.74
N LYS A 480 13.91 22.67 -2.71
CA LYS A 480 13.25 23.04 -1.46
C LYS A 480 11.76 22.75 -1.53
N SER A 481 11.21 22.15 -0.47
CA SER A 481 9.76 21.97 -0.35
C SER A 481 9.06 23.33 -0.35
N GLU A 482 8.05 23.52 -1.21
CA GLU A 482 7.27 24.77 -1.30
C GLU A 482 6.40 24.99 -0.05
N THR A 483 5.96 23.88 0.53
CA THR A 483 5.16 23.73 1.75
C THR A 483 5.70 22.49 2.48
N PRO A 484 5.46 22.31 3.79
CA PRO A 484 5.56 20.99 4.39
C PRO A 484 4.84 19.96 3.52
N GLN A 485 5.50 18.84 3.24
CA GLN A 485 5.03 17.77 2.35
C GLN A 485 5.26 16.41 3.03
N THR A 486 4.60 15.37 2.52
CA THR A 486 4.56 14.09 3.24
C THR A 486 5.82 13.25 3.13
N VAL A 487 6.57 13.44 2.04
CA VAL A 487 7.69 12.58 1.68
C VAL A 487 8.56 13.27 0.63
N ALA A 488 9.85 12.94 0.62
CA ALA A 488 10.77 13.36 -0.44
C ALA A 488 11.04 12.22 -1.42
N GLY A 489 10.96 12.53 -2.71
CA GLY A 489 11.21 11.59 -3.80
C GLY A 489 12.04 12.23 -4.91
N PHE A 490 12.71 11.39 -5.70
CA PHE A 490 13.48 11.83 -6.86
C PHE A 490 13.47 10.79 -7.97
N SER A 491 13.63 11.23 -9.21
CA SER A 491 13.94 10.39 -10.37
C SER A 491 15.10 11.04 -11.12
N PHE A 492 16.12 10.27 -11.49
CA PHE A 492 17.25 10.81 -12.25
C PHE A 492 17.62 9.89 -13.40
N GLY A 493 18.20 10.50 -14.44
CA GLY A 493 18.58 9.77 -15.63
C GLY A 493 18.91 10.70 -16.80
N ARG A 494 18.98 10.12 -17.99
CA ARG A 494 19.11 10.87 -19.24
C ARG A 494 17.74 11.21 -19.79
N PHE A 495 17.27 12.40 -19.48
CA PHE A 495 15.91 12.83 -19.81
C PHE A 495 15.86 13.88 -20.92
N LYS A 496 14.97 13.63 -21.88
CA LYS A 496 14.31 14.68 -22.65
C LYS A 496 13.21 15.29 -21.78
N VAL A 497 13.20 16.62 -21.71
CA VAL A 497 12.24 17.38 -20.88
C VAL A 497 11.34 18.20 -21.80
N GLU A 498 10.05 18.13 -21.55
CA GLU A 498 9.03 19.01 -22.14
C GLU A 498 8.42 19.83 -21.00
N GLU A 499 8.03 21.07 -21.26
CA GLU A 499 7.57 21.99 -20.22
C GLU A 499 6.31 22.75 -20.63
N ALA A 500 5.49 23.09 -19.64
CA ALA A 500 4.30 23.91 -19.81
C ALA A 500 4.06 24.79 -18.57
N LYS A 501 3.40 25.92 -18.78
CA LYS A 501 2.94 26.81 -17.72
C LYS A 501 1.43 27.00 -17.82
N LEU A 502 0.74 26.76 -16.73
CA LEU A 502 -0.66 27.12 -16.55
C LEU A 502 -0.75 28.45 -15.81
N THR A 503 -1.72 29.28 -16.18
CA THR A 503 -2.03 30.55 -15.51
C THR A 503 -3.24 30.47 -14.59
N LYS A 504 -4.09 29.46 -14.78
CA LYS A 504 -5.28 29.16 -13.98
C LYS A 504 -5.48 27.63 -13.93
N PRO A 505 -5.03 26.93 -12.87
CA PRO A 505 -4.22 27.44 -11.75
C PRO A 505 -2.82 27.92 -12.21
N GLU A 506 -2.12 28.70 -11.40
CA GLU A 506 -0.70 28.97 -11.64
C GLU A 506 0.10 27.71 -11.35
N MET A 507 0.69 27.10 -12.39
CA MET A 507 1.46 25.87 -12.22
C MET A 507 2.52 25.72 -13.31
N PHE A 508 3.71 25.30 -12.92
CA PHE A 508 4.77 24.88 -13.82
C PHE A 508 4.83 23.36 -13.89
N ILE A 509 4.61 22.82 -15.09
CA ILE A 509 4.56 21.38 -15.33
C ILE A 509 5.72 20.98 -16.24
N GLN A 510 6.48 19.97 -15.83
CA GLN A 510 7.55 19.38 -16.63
C GLN A 510 7.29 17.89 -16.83
N SER A 511 7.64 17.35 -18.00
CA SER A 511 7.56 15.93 -18.29
C SER A 511 8.90 15.39 -18.76
N PHE A 512 9.41 14.39 -18.05
CA PHE A 512 10.71 13.77 -18.21
C PHE A 512 10.55 12.37 -18.83
N ALA A 513 11.13 12.18 -20.01
CA ALA A 513 11.17 10.88 -20.68
C ALA A 513 12.62 10.49 -21.00
N ASN A 514 12.96 9.23 -20.80
CA ASN A 514 14.29 8.70 -21.05
C ASN A 514 14.62 8.73 -22.54
N GLU A 515 15.81 9.25 -22.85
CA GLU A 515 16.29 9.36 -24.23
C GLU A 515 16.57 7.99 -24.85
N GLU A 516 17.02 7.04 -24.02
CA GLU A 516 17.27 5.64 -24.38
C GLU A 516 16.46 4.72 -23.47
N SER A 517 15.97 3.61 -24.03
CA SER A 517 15.21 2.61 -23.28
C SER A 517 16.12 1.79 -22.34
N PRO A 518 15.60 1.25 -21.22
CA PRO A 518 16.39 0.41 -20.32
C PRO A 518 16.76 -0.93 -20.99
N ASN A 519 17.76 -1.62 -20.43
CA ASN A 519 18.36 -2.84 -21.00
C ASN A 519 17.32 -3.93 -21.32
N TRP A 520 16.30 -4.08 -20.48
CA TRP A 520 15.26 -5.09 -20.71
C TRP A 520 14.37 -4.74 -21.92
N VAL A 521 14.08 -3.46 -22.17
CA VAL A 521 13.35 -3.01 -23.37
C VAL A 521 14.20 -3.22 -24.60
N GLN A 522 15.48 -2.84 -24.54
CA GLN A 522 16.42 -3.06 -25.65
C GLN A 522 16.52 -4.55 -26.00
N SER A 523 16.59 -5.41 -24.98
CA SER A 523 16.61 -6.87 -25.15
C SER A 523 15.32 -7.39 -25.79
N LEU A 524 14.15 -6.87 -25.39
CA LEU A 524 12.87 -7.21 -25.99
C LEU A 524 12.80 -6.80 -27.46
N GLN A 525 13.25 -5.58 -27.79
CA GLN A 525 13.32 -5.10 -29.18
C GLN A 525 14.23 -5.99 -30.03
N GLN A 526 15.44 -6.31 -29.54
CA GLN A 526 16.38 -7.19 -30.23
C GLN A 526 15.83 -8.60 -30.46
N ALA A 527 15.12 -9.16 -29.48
CA ALA A 527 14.49 -10.47 -29.60
C ALA A 527 13.40 -10.52 -30.68
N THR A 528 12.77 -9.38 -30.98
CA THR A 528 11.76 -9.27 -32.05
C THR A 528 12.33 -8.84 -33.40
N SER A 529 13.50 -8.19 -33.43
CA SER A 529 14.16 -7.75 -34.67
C SER A 529 15.09 -8.80 -35.28
N ASN A 530 15.68 -9.68 -34.48
CA ASN A 530 16.67 -10.65 -34.96
C ASN A 530 16.01 -11.92 -35.52
N SER A 531 16.05 -12.04 -36.84
CA SER A 531 16.02 -13.35 -37.51
C SER A 531 17.32 -14.09 -37.17
N LEU A 532 17.24 -15.35 -36.72
CA LEU A 532 18.43 -16.20 -36.50
C LEU A 532 19.25 -16.32 -37.82
N PRO A 533 20.59 -16.32 -37.79
CA PRO A 533 21.40 -16.50 -38.99
C PRO A 533 21.09 -17.87 -39.63
N GLY A 534 20.56 -17.84 -40.86
CA GLY A 534 20.19 -19.04 -41.63
C GLY A 534 18.70 -19.42 -41.66
N GLN A 535 17.81 -18.66 -41.01
CA GLN A 535 16.36 -18.81 -41.19
C GLN A 535 15.79 -17.63 -41.99
N SER A 536 14.94 -17.92 -42.98
CA SER A 536 14.10 -16.89 -43.62
C SER A 536 13.37 -16.09 -42.54
N PRO A 537 13.23 -14.76 -42.70
CA PRO A 537 12.60 -13.91 -41.70
C PRO A 537 11.24 -14.51 -41.34
N MET A 538 11.08 -14.91 -40.07
CA MET A 538 9.76 -15.27 -39.57
C MET A 538 8.85 -14.08 -39.84
N THR A 539 7.69 -14.36 -40.43
CA THR A 539 6.67 -13.39 -40.80
C THR A 539 6.33 -12.46 -39.62
N GLY A 540 7.02 -11.32 -39.58
CA GLY A 540 6.48 -9.98 -39.51
C GLY A 540 5.66 -9.62 -38.27
N VAL A 541 6.32 -9.41 -37.15
CA VAL A 541 5.95 -8.30 -36.25
C VAL A 541 7.22 -7.61 -35.81
N ALA A 542 7.71 -6.66 -36.61
CA ALA A 542 8.68 -5.70 -36.10
C ALA A 542 7.96 -4.89 -35.03
N LEU A 543 8.32 -5.08 -33.75
CA LEU A 543 7.92 -4.12 -32.72
C LEU A 543 8.49 -2.77 -33.15
N GLY A 544 7.65 -1.74 -33.21
CA GLY A 544 8.08 -0.38 -33.51
C GLY A 544 9.13 0.14 -32.50
N THR A 545 9.54 1.39 -32.65
CA THR A 545 10.45 2.00 -31.68
C THR A 545 9.76 2.09 -30.31
N MET A 546 10.23 1.32 -29.33
CA MET A 546 9.79 1.35 -27.93
C MET A 546 10.47 2.52 -27.18
N SER A 547 10.39 3.70 -27.79
CA SER A 547 10.94 4.95 -27.25
C SER A 547 9.90 5.63 -26.40
N THR A 548 10.31 6.17 -25.25
CA THR A 548 9.39 6.86 -24.35
C THR A 548 9.21 8.34 -24.70
N THR A 549 10.19 8.93 -25.40
CA THR A 549 10.16 10.35 -25.80
C THR A 549 9.01 10.70 -26.75
N SER A 550 8.46 9.72 -27.47
CA SER A 550 7.36 9.91 -28.43
C SER A 550 6.06 10.36 -27.76
N LEU A 551 5.75 9.81 -26.58
CA LEU A 551 4.54 10.12 -25.82
C LEU A 551 4.79 11.14 -24.69
N ASN A 552 6.00 11.71 -24.58
CA ASN A 552 6.31 12.67 -23.52
C ASN A 552 5.42 13.92 -23.56
N LYS A 553 5.12 14.43 -24.78
CA LYS A 553 4.18 15.55 -24.96
C LYS A 553 2.74 15.17 -24.59
N LYS A 554 2.36 13.90 -24.79
CA LYS A 554 1.04 13.39 -24.40
C LYS A 554 0.92 13.36 -22.87
N ALA A 555 1.92 12.81 -22.17
CA ALA A 555 1.96 12.81 -20.71
C ALA A 555 1.85 14.25 -20.16
N LEU A 556 2.63 15.18 -20.73
CA LEU A 556 2.57 16.60 -20.37
C LEU A 556 1.18 17.21 -20.59
N ALA A 557 0.51 16.90 -21.69
CA ALA A 557 -0.83 17.41 -21.99
C ALA A 557 -1.90 16.82 -21.05
N GLU A 558 -1.84 15.52 -20.76
CA GLU A 558 -2.74 14.87 -19.79
C GLU A 558 -2.56 15.47 -18.39
N GLY A 559 -1.32 15.72 -17.96
CA GLY A 559 -1.04 16.40 -16.70
C GLY A 559 -1.64 17.81 -16.63
N GLN A 560 -1.51 18.61 -17.69
CA GLN A 560 -2.13 19.94 -17.76
C GLN A 560 -3.66 19.89 -17.62
N LEU A 561 -4.29 19.00 -18.38
CA LEU A 561 -5.75 18.86 -18.40
C LEU A 561 -6.28 18.34 -17.06
N ALA A 562 -5.57 17.38 -16.46
CA ALA A 562 -5.88 16.86 -15.13
C ALA A 562 -5.76 17.95 -14.06
N GLU A 563 -4.66 18.70 -14.03
CA GLU A 563 -4.44 19.81 -13.08
C GLU A 563 -5.53 20.89 -13.19
N GLN A 564 -5.92 21.27 -14.42
CA GLN A 564 -7.01 22.22 -14.65
C GLN A 564 -8.36 21.68 -14.16
N LEU A 565 -8.68 20.43 -14.50
CA LEU A 565 -9.94 19.79 -14.11
C LEU A 565 -10.05 19.65 -12.59
N TYR A 566 -9.00 19.15 -11.94
CA TYR A 566 -9.00 18.89 -10.51
C TYR A 566 -8.96 20.18 -9.70
N SER A 567 -8.29 21.23 -10.19
CA SER A 567 -8.37 22.56 -9.59
C SER A 567 -9.78 23.15 -9.63
N ASP A 568 -10.54 22.91 -10.70
CA ASP A 568 -11.96 23.33 -10.80
C ASP A 568 -12.86 22.53 -9.83
N TYR A 569 -12.63 21.22 -9.67
CA TYR A 569 -13.45 20.40 -8.79
C TYR A 569 -13.09 20.49 -7.31
N PHE A 570 -11.80 20.60 -6.98
CA PHE A 570 -11.28 20.42 -5.64
C PHE A 570 -10.63 21.70 -5.08
N GLY A 571 -10.46 22.74 -5.90
CA GLY A 571 -9.68 23.93 -5.56
C GLY A 571 -8.18 23.70 -5.78
N PRO A 572 -7.33 24.71 -5.56
CA PRO A 572 -5.89 24.58 -5.82
C PRO A 572 -5.24 23.55 -4.88
N SER A 573 -4.29 22.75 -5.39
CA SER A 573 -3.43 21.90 -4.55
C SER A 573 -2.46 22.77 -3.72
N MET A 574 -1.57 22.16 -2.92
CA MET A 574 -0.52 22.91 -2.19
C MET A 574 0.75 23.17 -3.01
N PHE A 575 0.81 22.73 -4.25
CA PHE A 575 2.02 22.74 -5.06
C PHE A 575 1.86 23.68 -6.24
N THR A 576 2.94 24.33 -6.65
CA THR A 576 2.96 25.13 -7.89
C THR A 576 3.88 24.51 -8.96
N HIS A 577 4.55 23.41 -8.63
CA HIS A 577 5.42 22.67 -9.53
C HIS A 577 5.01 21.19 -9.60
N LEU A 578 4.75 20.68 -10.81
CA LEU A 578 4.48 19.27 -11.07
C LEU A 578 5.49 18.70 -12.06
N LYS A 579 6.10 17.56 -11.72
CA LYS A 579 7.03 16.84 -12.60
C LYS A 579 6.46 15.46 -12.87
N LEU A 580 6.20 15.16 -14.14
CA LEU A 580 5.86 13.82 -14.60
C LEU A 580 7.15 13.15 -15.06
N THR A 581 7.44 11.95 -14.58
CA THR A 581 8.60 11.17 -15.04
C THR A 581 8.18 9.74 -15.23
N GLN A 582 8.85 9.03 -16.12
CA GLN A 582 8.69 7.59 -16.20
C GLN A 582 9.34 6.86 -15.02
N GLN A 583 8.83 5.67 -14.69
CA GLN A 583 9.53 4.64 -13.92
C GLN A 583 9.62 3.34 -14.70
N THR A 584 10.64 2.52 -14.48
CA THR A 584 10.94 1.34 -15.31
C THR A 584 9.97 0.17 -15.14
N ALA A 585 9.12 0.20 -14.12
CA ALA A 585 8.05 -0.76 -13.95
C ALA A 585 6.93 -0.53 -14.98
N CYS A 586 6.43 -1.61 -15.58
CA CYS A 586 5.38 -1.49 -16.58
C CYS A 586 4.01 -1.25 -15.98
N ASN A 587 3.61 -1.91 -14.91
CA ASN A 587 2.24 -1.96 -14.37
C ASN A 587 2.10 -1.28 -13.00
N PHE A 588 2.88 -0.22 -12.79
CA PHE A 588 2.95 0.49 -11.53
C PHE A 588 3.07 1.98 -11.80
N GLY A 589 2.30 2.79 -11.10
CA GLY A 589 2.39 4.25 -11.03
C GLY A 589 2.62 4.65 -9.58
N GLN A 590 3.17 5.82 -9.35
CA GLN A 590 3.44 6.32 -8.00
C GLN A 590 3.44 7.84 -8.00
N SER A 591 2.67 8.45 -7.11
CA SER A 591 2.71 9.88 -6.90
C SER A 591 3.47 10.26 -5.63
N TRP A 592 4.33 11.27 -5.77
CA TRP A 592 4.94 12.03 -4.69
C TRP A 592 4.50 13.50 -4.77
N PRO A 593 4.67 14.29 -3.69
CA PRO A 593 4.38 15.72 -3.70
C PRO A 593 5.13 16.48 -4.82
N GLY A 594 4.41 16.94 -5.84
CA GLY A 594 4.95 17.62 -7.01
C GLY A 594 5.79 16.74 -7.95
N LEU A 595 5.81 15.41 -7.78
CA LEU A 595 6.57 14.46 -8.60
C LEU A 595 5.78 13.18 -8.83
N VAL A 596 5.35 12.94 -10.06
CA VAL A 596 4.51 11.80 -10.45
C VAL A 596 5.32 10.84 -11.34
N TRP A 597 5.36 9.57 -10.95
CA TRP A 597 5.98 8.48 -11.68
C TRP A 597 4.93 7.71 -12.47
N ILE A 598 5.06 7.78 -13.79
CA ILE A 598 4.19 7.08 -14.74
C ILE A 598 4.90 5.80 -15.19
N PRO A 599 4.20 4.66 -15.30
CA PRO A 599 4.81 3.43 -15.77
C PRO A 599 5.43 3.57 -17.17
N ILE A 600 6.62 3.00 -17.40
CA ILE A 600 7.31 3.11 -18.70
C ILE A 600 6.46 2.58 -19.87
N CYS A 601 5.66 1.54 -19.62
CA CYS A 601 4.80 0.95 -20.64
C CYS A 601 3.70 1.91 -21.14
N TYR A 602 3.30 2.91 -20.34
CA TYR A 602 2.39 3.98 -20.81
C TYR A 602 2.97 4.72 -22.02
N TYR A 603 4.30 4.92 -22.03
CA TYR A 603 4.99 5.68 -23.07
C TYR A 603 5.22 4.88 -24.37
N PHE A 604 4.86 3.59 -24.40
CA PHE A 604 4.88 2.82 -25.63
C PHE A 604 3.64 3.09 -26.47
N ASP A 605 3.82 3.12 -27.79
CA ASP A 605 2.71 3.29 -28.72
C ASP A 605 1.62 2.23 -28.48
N THR A 606 0.36 2.62 -28.71
CA THR A 606 -0.80 1.74 -28.54
C THR A 606 -0.69 0.45 -29.35
N THR A 607 -0.13 0.51 -30.56
CA THR A 607 0.11 -0.67 -31.42
C THR A 607 1.11 -1.62 -30.79
N VAL A 608 2.18 -1.08 -30.17
CA VAL A 608 3.19 -1.88 -29.47
C VAL A 608 2.58 -2.57 -28.26
N ARG A 609 1.80 -1.84 -27.46
CA ARG A 609 1.07 -2.42 -26.31
C ARG A 609 0.13 -3.53 -26.75
N HIS A 610 -0.60 -3.32 -27.85
CA HIS A 610 -1.47 -4.33 -28.43
C HIS A 610 -0.71 -5.58 -28.86
N GLN A 611 0.41 -5.41 -29.59
CA GLN A 611 1.27 -6.51 -30.04
C GLN A 611 1.91 -7.29 -28.88
N LEU A 612 2.21 -6.61 -27.77
CA LEU A 612 2.70 -7.24 -26.53
C LEU A 612 1.58 -7.90 -25.71
N GLY A 613 0.34 -7.86 -26.18
CA GLY A 613 -0.83 -8.42 -25.50
C GLY A 613 -1.19 -7.68 -24.21
N MET A 614 -0.72 -6.45 -24.04
CA MET A 614 -0.95 -5.66 -22.83
C MET A 614 -2.41 -5.24 -22.68
N ASP A 615 -3.19 -5.20 -23.76
CA ASP A 615 -4.60 -4.82 -23.72
C ASP A 615 -5.50 -5.81 -22.98
N TRP A 616 -5.10 -7.09 -22.90
CA TRP A 616 -5.97 -8.19 -22.46
C TRP A 616 -6.08 -8.31 -20.93
N GLY A 617 -5.26 -7.57 -20.18
CA GLY A 617 -5.30 -7.52 -18.71
C GLY A 617 -5.22 -6.11 -18.12
N ASP A 618 -5.22 -5.07 -18.97
CA ASP A 618 -5.05 -3.66 -18.58
C ASP A 618 -6.32 -3.07 -17.95
N ARG A 619 -7.53 -3.54 -18.32
CA ARG A 619 -8.81 -2.95 -17.87
C ARG A 619 -8.82 -1.41 -17.98
N GLY A 620 -8.21 -0.90 -19.05
CA GLY A 620 -8.08 0.54 -19.29
C GLY A 620 -7.06 1.29 -18.42
N TYR A 621 -6.27 0.62 -17.58
CA TYR A 621 -5.28 1.25 -16.68
C TYR A 621 -4.36 2.24 -17.41
N TRP A 622 -3.81 1.91 -18.58
CA TRP A 622 -2.97 2.87 -19.33
C TRP A 622 -3.69 4.14 -19.80
N LYS A 623 -5.02 4.13 -19.86
CA LYS A 623 -5.83 5.26 -20.31
C LYS A 623 -6.10 6.25 -19.18
N VAL A 624 -6.00 5.79 -17.93
CA VAL A 624 -6.34 6.58 -16.74
C VAL A 624 -5.19 6.77 -15.76
N VAL A 625 -4.06 6.08 -15.95
CA VAL A 625 -2.93 6.16 -15.02
C VAL A 625 -2.42 7.59 -14.84
N THR A 626 -2.21 8.38 -15.89
CA THR A 626 -1.75 9.78 -15.73
C THR A 626 -2.74 10.62 -14.91
N PRO A 627 -4.04 10.70 -15.26
CA PRO A 627 -4.99 11.46 -14.45
C PRO A 627 -5.18 10.89 -13.03
N HIS A 628 -5.03 9.58 -12.81
CA HIS A 628 -5.03 8.98 -11.48
C HIS A 628 -3.86 9.48 -10.63
N GLU A 629 -2.63 9.33 -11.14
CA GLU A 629 -1.44 9.71 -10.38
C GLU A 629 -1.36 11.22 -10.14
N VAL A 630 -1.86 12.05 -11.06
CA VAL A 630 -1.97 13.50 -10.85
C VAL A 630 -3.02 13.84 -9.78
N ALA A 631 -4.09 13.05 -9.63
CA ALA A 631 -5.09 13.31 -8.60
C ALA A 631 -4.51 13.18 -7.18
N HIS A 632 -3.47 12.37 -6.99
CA HIS A 632 -2.79 12.25 -5.70
C HIS A 632 -2.11 13.55 -5.23
N GLN A 633 -1.89 14.54 -6.10
CA GLN A 633 -1.47 15.88 -5.66
C GLN A 633 -2.48 16.50 -4.68
N TRP A 634 -3.76 16.14 -4.80
CA TRP A 634 -4.78 16.40 -3.78
C TRP A 634 -4.85 15.28 -2.76
N TRP A 635 -5.08 14.05 -3.21
CA TRP A 635 -5.45 12.91 -2.37
C TRP A 635 -4.23 12.12 -1.91
N GLY A 636 -3.86 12.30 -0.64
CA GLY A 636 -2.65 11.74 -0.03
C GLY A 636 -1.56 12.80 0.23
N HIS A 637 -1.55 13.91 -0.52
CA HIS A 637 -0.55 14.98 -0.36
C HIS A 637 -1.14 16.29 0.14
N THR A 638 -2.10 16.91 -0.56
CA THR A 638 -2.78 18.12 -0.04
C THR A 638 -3.65 17.79 1.16
N VAL A 639 -4.42 16.71 1.06
CA VAL A 639 -5.19 16.10 2.14
C VAL A 639 -4.60 14.72 2.38
N GLY A 640 -3.91 14.54 3.50
CA GLY A 640 -3.37 13.24 3.91
C GLY A 640 -4.46 12.32 4.48
N PHE A 641 -4.10 11.07 4.77
CA PHE A 641 -4.95 10.13 5.51
C PHE A 641 -4.33 9.81 6.87
N ASN A 642 -5.15 9.58 7.90
CA ASN A 642 -4.66 9.44 9.28
C ASN A 642 -4.10 8.04 9.60
N SER A 643 -4.66 7.00 8.99
CA SER A 643 -4.25 5.62 9.19
C SER A 643 -4.47 4.80 7.92
N TYR A 644 -3.96 3.57 7.90
CA TYR A 644 -4.24 2.63 6.79
C TYR A 644 -5.75 2.40 6.55
N ARG A 645 -6.59 2.61 7.57
CA ARG A 645 -8.05 2.47 7.48
C ARG A 645 -8.69 3.56 6.65
N ASP A 646 -7.99 4.70 6.51
CA ASP A 646 -8.43 5.90 5.81
C ASP A 646 -7.79 6.01 4.42
N GLN A 647 -6.84 5.12 4.09
CA GLN A 647 -6.09 5.14 2.83
C GLN A 647 -6.99 4.99 1.59
N TRP A 648 -8.17 4.40 1.72
CA TRP A 648 -9.14 4.33 0.62
C TRP A 648 -9.51 5.73 0.10
N MET A 649 -9.42 6.78 0.91
CA MET A 649 -9.65 8.16 0.48
C MET A 649 -8.54 8.67 -0.45
N SER A 650 -7.34 8.08 -0.42
CA SER A 650 -6.29 8.39 -1.39
C SER A 650 -6.62 7.72 -2.73
N GLU A 651 -6.71 6.39 -2.73
CA GLU A 651 -6.83 5.60 -3.97
C GLU A 651 -8.19 5.72 -4.62
N GLY A 652 -9.27 5.63 -3.84
CA GLY A 652 -10.63 5.74 -4.35
C GLY A 652 -10.95 7.14 -4.88
N PHE A 653 -10.39 8.20 -4.27
CA PHE A 653 -10.59 9.56 -4.78
C PHE A 653 -9.79 9.77 -6.07
N ALA A 654 -8.59 9.19 -6.18
CA ALA A 654 -7.81 9.23 -7.41
C ALA A 654 -8.50 8.49 -8.57
N ASP A 655 -9.06 7.30 -8.34
CA ASP A 655 -9.84 6.57 -9.35
C ASP A 655 -11.13 7.31 -9.75
N MET A 656 -11.83 7.91 -8.78
CA MET A 656 -12.99 8.73 -9.11
C MET A 656 -12.56 9.95 -9.95
N SER A 657 -11.42 10.56 -9.65
CA SER A 657 -10.86 11.67 -10.43
C SER A 657 -10.52 11.25 -11.86
N ALA A 658 -9.97 10.06 -12.06
CA ALA A 658 -9.80 9.46 -13.38
C ALA A 658 -11.15 9.30 -14.14
N SER A 659 -12.22 8.89 -13.45
CA SER A 659 -13.57 8.84 -14.05
C SER A 659 -14.08 10.24 -14.46
N LEU A 660 -13.77 11.29 -13.69
CA LEU A 660 -14.07 12.68 -14.06
C LEU A 660 -13.31 13.07 -15.31
N TYR A 661 -12.03 12.71 -15.42
CA TYR A 661 -11.24 12.97 -16.62
C TYR A 661 -11.87 12.32 -17.87
N LEU A 662 -12.28 11.05 -17.77
CA LEU A 662 -12.97 10.35 -18.86
C LEU A 662 -14.28 11.05 -19.27
N SER A 663 -15.07 11.52 -18.30
CA SER A 663 -16.36 12.17 -18.59
C SER A 663 -16.23 13.62 -19.10
N MET A 664 -15.27 14.39 -18.57
CA MET A 664 -15.18 15.84 -18.79
C MET A 664 -14.19 16.23 -19.89
N ILE A 665 -13.11 15.47 -20.04
CA ILE A 665 -12.03 15.76 -21.02
C ILE A 665 -12.19 14.89 -22.26
N GLU A 666 -12.22 13.56 -22.08
CA GLU A 666 -12.36 12.61 -23.20
C GLU A 666 -13.76 12.63 -23.81
N LYS A 667 -14.80 12.82 -22.97
CA LYS A 667 -16.21 12.90 -23.37
C LYS A 667 -16.71 11.70 -24.18
N ASP A 668 -16.17 10.52 -23.89
CA ASP A 668 -16.55 9.25 -24.52
C ASP A 668 -17.38 8.40 -23.52
N PRO A 669 -18.71 8.33 -23.68
CA PRO A 669 -19.57 7.56 -22.78
C PRO A 669 -19.22 6.07 -22.72
N LYS A 670 -18.67 5.50 -23.81
CA LYS A 670 -18.30 4.09 -23.83
C LYS A 670 -17.07 3.86 -22.95
N LYS A 671 -16.05 4.70 -23.02
CA LYS A 671 -14.88 4.59 -22.14
C LYS A 671 -15.27 4.74 -20.67
N PHE A 672 -16.16 5.70 -20.37
CA PHE A 672 -16.66 5.92 -19.02
C PHE A 672 -17.40 4.69 -18.48
N LEU A 673 -18.33 4.12 -19.26
CA LEU A 673 -19.05 2.91 -18.86
C LEU A 673 -18.12 1.70 -18.75
N THR A 674 -17.15 1.54 -19.67
CA THR A 674 -16.16 0.44 -19.57
C THR A 674 -15.34 0.53 -18.29
N PHE A 675 -14.89 1.73 -17.90
CA PHE A 675 -14.18 1.93 -16.64
C PHE A 675 -14.99 1.44 -15.43
N TRP A 676 -16.24 1.87 -15.28
CA TRP A 676 -17.05 1.46 -14.13
C TRP A 676 -17.44 -0.01 -14.12
N ASN A 677 -17.61 -0.63 -15.30
CA ASN A 677 -17.78 -2.07 -15.43
C ASN A 677 -16.53 -2.81 -14.97
N ASP A 678 -15.34 -2.36 -15.41
CA ASP A 678 -14.06 -2.94 -15.00
C ASP A 678 -13.84 -2.83 -13.47
N GLU A 679 -14.15 -1.67 -12.87
CA GLU A 679 -14.11 -1.44 -11.42
C GLU A 679 -15.06 -2.37 -10.66
N ARG A 680 -16.29 -2.57 -11.18
CA ARG A 680 -17.26 -3.50 -10.59
C ARG A 680 -16.77 -4.95 -10.69
N GLU A 681 -16.21 -5.34 -11.83
CA GLU A 681 -15.66 -6.67 -12.00
C GLU A 681 -14.50 -6.94 -11.04
N LEU A 682 -13.64 -5.94 -10.74
CA LEU A 682 -12.57 -6.09 -9.74
C LEU A 682 -13.13 -6.45 -8.36
N LEU A 683 -14.29 -5.89 -7.99
CA LEU A 683 -14.96 -6.19 -6.71
C LEU A 683 -15.60 -7.57 -6.67
N LEU A 684 -16.18 -8.01 -7.80
CA LEU A 684 -17.07 -9.18 -7.87
C LEU A 684 -16.39 -10.45 -8.39
N GLU A 685 -15.27 -10.33 -9.09
CA GLU A 685 -14.53 -11.50 -9.59
C GLU A 685 -13.88 -12.26 -8.43
N LYS A 686 -14.10 -13.58 -8.39
CA LYS A 686 -13.43 -14.45 -7.44
C LYS A 686 -11.96 -14.56 -7.78
N ASN A 687 -11.09 -14.33 -6.80
CA ASN A 687 -9.68 -14.62 -6.92
C ASN A 687 -9.40 -16.13 -6.88
N VAL A 688 -8.11 -16.51 -6.93
CA VAL A 688 -7.70 -17.93 -6.93
C VAL A 688 -8.02 -18.65 -5.61
N GLN A 689 -8.22 -17.92 -4.52
CA GLN A 689 -8.68 -18.42 -3.23
C GLN A 689 -10.22 -18.54 -3.16
N GLY A 690 -10.94 -18.15 -4.21
CA GLY A 690 -12.40 -18.24 -4.29
C GLY A 690 -13.15 -17.05 -3.69
N TYR A 691 -12.44 -15.99 -3.30
CA TYR A 691 -13.01 -14.81 -2.64
C TYR A 691 -13.24 -13.66 -3.61
N ARG A 692 -14.40 -13.00 -3.47
CA ARG A 692 -14.64 -11.67 -4.08
C ARG A 692 -14.09 -10.61 -3.13
N ALA A 693 -13.52 -9.55 -3.67
CA ALA A 693 -12.89 -8.52 -2.83
C ALA A 693 -13.89 -7.87 -1.86
N ILE A 694 -15.13 -7.65 -2.31
CA ILE A 694 -16.17 -7.02 -1.50
C ILE A 694 -16.65 -7.87 -0.30
N ASP A 695 -16.51 -9.19 -0.37
CA ASP A 695 -16.97 -10.09 0.69
C ASP A 695 -15.99 -10.23 1.85
N VAL A 696 -14.71 -9.89 1.62
CA VAL A 696 -13.63 -10.15 2.58
C VAL A 696 -13.70 -9.21 3.78
N GLY A 697 -14.10 -7.96 3.57
CA GLY A 697 -14.18 -6.98 4.64
C GLY A 697 -14.64 -5.60 4.15
N PRO A 698 -14.96 -4.69 5.08
CA PRO A 698 -15.31 -3.31 4.75
C PRO A 698 -14.11 -2.52 4.24
N LEU A 699 -14.40 -1.34 3.70
CA LEU A 699 -13.39 -0.47 3.10
C LEU A 699 -12.33 -0.05 4.12
N THR A 700 -12.75 0.22 5.36
CA THR A 700 -11.88 0.61 6.48
C THR A 700 -11.12 -0.53 7.14
N MET A 701 -11.29 -1.78 6.66
CA MET A 701 -10.40 -2.88 7.04
C MET A 701 -9.02 -2.73 6.40
N GLY A 702 -8.93 -1.95 5.32
CA GLY A 702 -7.67 -1.58 4.70
C GLY A 702 -6.86 -2.78 4.24
N TYR A 703 -5.53 -2.69 4.37
CA TYR A 703 -4.59 -3.68 3.85
C TYR A 703 -4.77 -5.07 4.47
N ARG A 704 -5.42 -5.18 5.62
CA ARG A 704 -5.67 -6.47 6.32
C ARG A 704 -6.58 -7.42 5.56
N THR A 705 -7.35 -6.89 4.61
CA THR A 705 -8.08 -7.70 3.63
C THR A 705 -7.14 -8.52 2.72
N ASN A 706 -5.86 -8.16 2.68
CA ASN A 706 -4.79 -8.87 1.97
C ASN A 706 -4.00 -9.78 2.92
N ASN A 707 -4.34 -11.07 2.94
CA ASN A 707 -3.61 -12.06 3.73
C ASN A 707 -3.52 -13.39 2.96
N ALA A 708 -2.76 -14.36 3.50
CA ALA A 708 -2.55 -15.64 2.82
C ALA A 708 -3.83 -16.44 2.58
N ARG A 709 -4.85 -16.29 3.45
CA ARG A 709 -6.15 -16.95 3.30
C ARG A 709 -7.01 -16.28 2.24
N THR A 710 -7.06 -14.95 2.22
CA THR A 710 -7.96 -14.18 1.35
C THR A 710 -7.35 -13.87 -0.01
N GLY A 711 -6.02 -13.72 -0.13
CA GLY A 711 -5.27 -13.56 -1.37
C GLY A 711 -4.62 -12.18 -1.57
N GLY A 712 -3.39 -12.21 -2.14
CA GLY A 712 -2.41 -11.13 -2.34
C GLY A 712 -2.87 -9.81 -3.00
N GLY A 713 -4.04 -9.80 -3.65
CA GLY A 713 -4.54 -8.65 -4.43
C GLY A 713 -5.91 -8.15 -3.97
N THR A 714 -6.46 -8.73 -2.91
CA THR A 714 -7.81 -8.43 -2.43
C THR A 714 -7.96 -6.97 -2.01
N TYR A 715 -6.97 -6.45 -1.28
CA TYR A 715 -6.96 -5.05 -0.83
C TYR A 715 -7.07 -4.05 -1.99
N ARG A 716 -6.20 -4.18 -3.00
CA ARG A 716 -6.22 -3.31 -4.18
C ARG A 716 -7.54 -3.41 -4.93
N ARG A 717 -8.05 -4.63 -5.12
CA ARG A 717 -9.36 -4.89 -5.76
C ARG A 717 -10.56 -4.37 -4.95
N LEU A 718 -10.35 -3.95 -3.70
CA LEU A 718 -11.39 -3.40 -2.85
C LEU A 718 -11.33 -1.87 -2.79
N ILE A 719 -10.21 -1.29 -2.36
CA ILE A 719 -10.19 0.14 -1.98
C ILE A 719 -10.30 1.10 -3.17
N TYR A 720 -9.72 0.72 -4.31
CA TYR A 720 -9.71 1.47 -5.55
C TYR A 720 -11.15 1.58 -6.09
N PRO A 721 -11.78 0.46 -6.53
CA PRO A 721 -13.13 0.51 -7.06
C PRO A 721 -14.16 0.97 -6.03
N LYS A 722 -14.20 0.35 -4.83
CA LYS A 722 -15.25 0.66 -3.85
C LYS A 722 -15.12 2.09 -3.34
N GLY A 723 -13.90 2.57 -3.12
CA GLY A 723 -13.66 3.97 -2.74
C GLY A 723 -14.08 4.95 -3.84
N ALA A 724 -13.82 4.63 -5.10
CA ALA A 724 -14.28 5.44 -6.23
C ALA A 724 -15.82 5.46 -6.35
N TYR A 725 -16.46 4.30 -6.20
CA TYR A 725 -17.91 4.18 -6.18
C TYR A 725 -18.54 4.99 -5.04
N VAL A 726 -17.93 5.03 -3.86
CA VAL A 726 -18.40 5.86 -2.73
C VAL A 726 -18.50 7.32 -3.15
N LEU A 727 -17.47 7.86 -3.80
CA LEU A 727 -17.49 9.25 -4.25
C LEU A 727 -18.42 9.45 -5.44
N HIS A 728 -18.51 8.49 -6.33
CA HIS A 728 -19.42 8.55 -7.47
C HIS A 728 -20.89 8.59 -7.03
N MET A 729 -21.25 7.77 -6.02
CA MET A 729 -22.57 7.78 -5.37
C MET A 729 -22.84 9.10 -4.67
N ILE A 730 -21.90 9.64 -3.89
CA ILE A 730 -22.04 10.94 -3.24
C ILE A 730 -22.24 12.05 -4.29
N ARG A 731 -21.43 12.06 -5.35
CA ARG A 731 -21.56 13.01 -6.47
C ARG A 731 -22.94 12.91 -7.11
N MET A 732 -23.42 11.70 -7.41
CA MET A 732 -24.77 11.50 -7.98
C MET A 732 -25.86 12.01 -7.01
N MET A 733 -25.74 11.72 -5.71
CA MET A 733 -26.72 12.18 -4.73
C MET A 733 -26.71 13.71 -4.55
N MET A 734 -25.56 14.37 -4.75
CA MET A 734 -25.41 15.82 -4.69
C MET A 734 -25.80 16.55 -5.98
N ARG A 735 -25.85 15.84 -7.11
CA ARG A 735 -26.13 16.41 -8.43
C ARG A 735 -27.52 17.05 -8.48
N ASP A 736 -27.58 18.25 -9.03
CA ASP A 736 -28.82 18.99 -9.31
C ASP A 736 -28.99 19.20 -10.84
N ASN A 737 -30.23 19.20 -11.32
CA ASN A 737 -30.51 19.41 -12.74
C ASN A 737 -30.23 20.85 -13.22
N ARG A 738 -30.19 21.83 -12.30
CA ARG A 738 -29.97 23.25 -12.60
C ARG A 738 -28.48 23.58 -12.64
N ASP A 739 -27.76 23.19 -11.58
CA ASP A 739 -26.37 23.62 -11.36
C ASP A 739 -25.36 22.46 -11.46
N GLY A 740 -25.80 21.27 -11.85
CA GLY A 740 -24.94 20.10 -12.06
C GLY A 740 -24.21 19.67 -10.78
N ASP A 741 -22.87 19.66 -10.85
CA ASP A 741 -21.99 19.19 -9.77
C ASP A 741 -21.61 20.28 -8.76
N LYS A 742 -22.21 21.48 -8.83
CA LYS A 742 -21.82 22.62 -7.99
C LYS A 742 -21.67 22.27 -6.50
N ARG A 743 -22.67 21.60 -5.91
CA ARG A 743 -22.66 21.19 -4.50
C ARG A 743 -21.53 20.20 -4.19
N PHE A 744 -21.27 19.27 -5.10
CA PHE A 744 -20.16 18.33 -4.96
C PHE A 744 -18.82 19.07 -4.97
N LYS A 745 -18.62 20.00 -5.92
CA LYS A 745 -17.43 20.85 -5.96
C LYS A 745 -17.25 21.67 -4.68
N GLU A 746 -18.31 22.32 -4.20
CA GLU A 746 -18.29 23.08 -2.95
C GLU A 746 -17.88 22.19 -1.76
N THR A 747 -18.41 20.96 -1.69
CA THR A 747 -18.04 19.99 -0.65
C THR A 747 -16.56 19.62 -0.73
N MET A 748 -16.06 19.27 -1.91
CA MET A 748 -14.66 18.84 -2.09
C MET A 748 -13.68 19.99 -1.84
N GLN A 749 -14.02 21.21 -2.28
CA GLN A 749 -13.23 22.41 -2.04
C GLN A 749 -13.16 22.75 -0.55
N ASP A 750 -14.27 22.62 0.19
CA ASP A 750 -14.32 22.80 1.63
C ASP A 750 -13.49 21.73 2.37
N PHE A 751 -13.56 20.47 1.90
CA PHE A 751 -12.72 19.39 2.42
C PHE A 751 -11.24 19.69 2.24
N VAL A 752 -10.82 20.03 1.02
CA VAL A 752 -9.43 20.37 0.69
C VAL A 752 -8.95 21.56 1.49
N ASN A 753 -9.77 22.61 1.66
CA ASN A 753 -9.38 23.78 2.43
C ASN A 753 -9.28 23.48 3.94
N THR A 754 -10.17 22.66 4.48
CA THR A 754 -10.20 22.31 5.91
C THR A 754 -9.00 21.43 6.30
N TYR A 755 -8.65 20.45 5.46
CA TYR A 755 -7.60 19.47 5.72
C TYR A 755 -6.30 19.72 4.93
N ARG A 756 -6.14 20.93 4.36
CA ARG A 756 -4.89 21.33 3.68
C ARG A 756 -3.69 21.15 4.61
N GLY A 757 -2.74 20.31 4.21
CA GLY A 757 -1.52 20.02 4.97
C GLY A 757 -1.76 19.22 6.25
N LYS A 758 -2.86 18.45 6.31
CA LYS A 758 -3.25 17.62 7.45
C LYS A 758 -3.78 16.29 6.98
N ALA A 759 -3.69 15.29 7.85
CA ALA A 759 -4.38 14.03 7.67
C ALA A 759 -5.88 14.15 8.02
N ALA A 760 -6.73 13.53 7.21
CA ALA A 760 -8.16 13.36 7.47
C ALA A 760 -8.49 11.89 7.80
N THR A 761 -9.54 11.69 8.58
CA THR A 761 -10.16 10.39 8.84
C THR A 761 -11.39 10.17 7.96
N THR A 762 -11.87 8.93 7.89
CA THR A 762 -13.13 8.58 7.23
C THR A 762 -14.32 9.34 7.85
N GLU A 763 -14.33 9.55 9.17
CA GLU A 763 -15.37 10.32 9.85
C GLU A 763 -15.28 11.83 9.58
N ASP A 764 -14.08 12.37 9.36
CA ASP A 764 -13.89 13.76 8.91
C ASP A 764 -14.53 13.99 7.53
N PHE A 765 -14.29 13.09 6.59
CA PHE A 765 -14.91 13.18 5.26
C PHE A 765 -16.43 13.03 5.34
N LYS A 766 -16.92 12.09 6.17
CA LYS A 766 -18.36 11.95 6.45
C LYS A 766 -18.97 13.24 6.98
N ALA A 767 -18.36 13.87 7.98
CA ALA A 767 -18.82 15.14 8.54
C ALA A 767 -18.84 16.26 7.49
N MET A 768 -17.86 16.27 6.58
CA MET A 768 -17.84 17.20 5.46
C MET A 768 -18.99 16.96 4.47
N VAL A 769 -19.30 15.70 4.15
CA VAL A 769 -20.48 15.36 3.34
C VAL A 769 -21.77 15.82 4.03
N GLU A 770 -21.91 15.56 5.34
CA GLU A 770 -23.08 15.97 6.14
C GLU A 770 -23.31 17.48 6.12
N LYS A 771 -22.23 18.27 6.21
CA LYS A 771 -22.28 19.74 6.14
C LYS A 771 -22.91 20.25 4.83
N HIS A 772 -22.77 19.51 3.73
CA HIS A 772 -23.22 19.92 2.40
C HIS A 772 -24.41 19.11 1.87
N MET A 773 -24.99 18.23 2.68
CA MET A 773 -26.14 17.40 2.30
C MET A 773 -27.30 18.22 1.75
N ASN A 774 -28.00 17.65 0.77
CA ASN A 774 -29.32 18.11 0.36
C ASN A 774 -30.41 17.25 1.03
N PRO A 775 -31.69 17.67 1.00
CA PRO A 775 -32.78 16.91 1.62
C PRO A 775 -32.94 15.49 1.08
N ASP A 776 -32.52 15.22 -0.16
CA ASP A 776 -32.63 13.88 -0.76
C ASP A 776 -31.68 12.88 -0.09
N MET A 777 -30.53 13.34 0.41
CA MET A 777 -29.52 12.54 1.11
C MET A 777 -29.92 12.16 2.55
N ASP A 778 -30.84 12.91 3.17
CA ASP A 778 -31.37 12.60 4.51
C ASP A 778 -32.42 11.47 4.43
N ALA A 779 -31.97 10.28 3.99
CA ALA A 779 -32.81 9.09 3.94
C ALA A 779 -33.11 8.54 5.35
N GLY A 780 -32.33 8.92 6.37
CA GLY A 780 -32.53 8.56 7.78
C GLY A 780 -33.54 9.44 8.52
N GLY A 781 -33.78 10.67 8.05
CA GLY A 781 -34.65 11.65 8.70
C GLY A 781 -34.00 12.30 9.94
N ASN A 782 -32.67 12.25 10.04
CA ASN A 782 -31.89 12.73 11.17
C ASN A 782 -30.77 13.70 10.76
N GLN A 783 -30.77 14.18 9.51
CA GLN A 783 -29.75 15.05 8.93
C GLN A 783 -28.33 14.45 8.99
N LYS A 784 -28.24 13.12 8.94
CA LYS A 784 -26.98 12.38 8.94
C LYS A 784 -26.89 11.45 7.74
N ILE A 785 -25.66 11.18 7.32
CA ILE A 785 -25.35 10.26 6.21
C ILE A 785 -24.86 8.90 6.75
N ASP A 786 -25.08 8.63 8.04
CA ASP A 786 -24.72 7.38 8.73
C ASP A 786 -25.18 6.13 7.97
N TRP A 787 -26.40 6.14 7.43
CA TRP A 787 -26.97 5.02 6.69
C TRP A 787 -26.03 4.58 5.55
N PHE A 788 -25.58 5.53 4.73
CA PHE A 788 -24.71 5.27 3.59
C PHE A 788 -23.32 4.79 4.02
N PHE A 789 -22.74 5.39 5.07
CA PHE A 789 -21.43 4.98 5.57
C PHE A 789 -21.46 3.59 6.21
N ASN A 790 -22.48 3.28 6.99
CA ASN A 790 -22.68 1.96 7.59
C ASN A 790 -22.82 0.86 6.54
N GLU A 791 -23.45 1.17 5.41
CA GLU A 791 -23.72 0.21 4.33
C GLU A 791 -22.51 0.01 3.40
N TYR A 792 -21.95 1.10 2.87
CA TYR A 792 -20.96 1.04 1.80
C TYR A 792 -19.52 1.16 2.28
N ILE A 793 -19.26 1.79 3.42
CA ILE A 793 -17.91 2.00 3.95
C ILE A 793 -17.60 0.98 5.04
N TYR A 794 -18.47 0.87 6.04
CA TYR A 794 -18.34 -0.06 7.17
C TYR A 794 -18.99 -1.43 6.93
N GLY A 795 -19.82 -1.55 5.90
CA GLY A 795 -20.51 -2.77 5.49
C GLY A 795 -19.91 -3.44 4.25
N THR A 796 -20.36 -4.67 4.01
CA THR A 796 -19.94 -5.51 2.87
C THR A 796 -21.11 -5.93 1.97
N GLN A 797 -22.32 -5.47 2.28
CA GLN A 797 -23.53 -5.85 1.54
C GLN A 797 -23.53 -5.24 0.13
N MET A 798 -24.19 -5.92 -0.81
CA MET A 798 -24.26 -5.51 -2.21
C MET A 798 -25.71 -5.61 -2.71
N PRO A 799 -26.39 -4.48 -2.96
CA PRO A 799 -27.76 -4.50 -3.46
C PRO A 799 -27.83 -4.93 -4.93
N SER A 800 -28.98 -5.47 -5.32
CA SER A 800 -29.34 -5.74 -6.71
C SER A 800 -30.67 -5.05 -7.03
N TYR A 801 -30.80 -4.44 -8.21
CA TYR A 801 -31.96 -3.62 -8.56
C TYR A 801 -32.67 -4.11 -9.81
N LYS A 802 -33.98 -4.35 -9.72
CA LYS A 802 -34.83 -4.63 -10.89
C LYS A 802 -35.78 -3.47 -11.14
N LEU A 803 -35.84 -2.99 -12.38
CA LEU A 803 -36.79 -1.96 -12.83
C LEU A 803 -37.85 -2.58 -13.76
N ASP A 804 -39.09 -2.60 -13.33
CA ASP A 804 -40.25 -2.83 -14.19
C ASP A 804 -40.90 -1.47 -14.52
N HIS A 805 -41.19 -1.21 -15.80
CA HIS A 805 -41.76 0.09 -16.22
C HIS A 805 -42.75 -0.02 -17.38
N SER A 806 -43.65 0.97 -17.47
CA SER A 806 -44.54 1.17 -18.61
C SER A 806 -44.85 2.65 -18.80
N PHE A 807 -45.22 3.03 -20.02
CA PHE A 807 -45.70 4.38 -20.32
C PHE A 807 -47.06 4.31 -20.99
N TYR A 808 -47.99 5.13 -20.53
CA TYR A 808 -49.33 5.30 -21.09
C TYR A 808 -49.68 6.78 -21.21
N THR A 809 -50.61 7.13 -22.08
CA THR A 809 -51.08 8.52 -22.23
C THR A 809 -52.28 8.73 -21.31
N GLY A 810 -52.21 9.74 -20.46
CA GLY A 810 -53.31 10.19 -19.60
C GLY A 810 -54.44 10.83 -20.41
N ALA A 811 -55.59 11.03 -19.77
CA ALA A 811 -56.76 11.64 -20.40
C ALA A 811 -56.53 13.08 -20.91
N ASP A 812 -55.54 13.77 -20.33
CA ASP A 812 -55.10 15.12 -20.69
C ASP A 812 -54.03 15.14 -21.81
N GLY A 813 -53.70 13.97 -22.38
CA GLY A 813 -52.62 13.82 -23.36
C GLY A 813 -51.22 13.76 -22.76
N THR A 814 -51.06 13.89 -21.44
CA THR A 814 -49.75 13.80 -20.78
C THR A 814 -49.27 12.35 -20.76
N ILE A 815 -48.02 12.12 -21.15
CA ILE A 815 -47.40 10.80 -21.00
C ILE A 815 -47.16 10.53 -19.52
N VAL A 816 -47.65 9.41 -18.99
CA VAL A 816 -47.43 8.97 -17.61
C VAL A 816 -46.53 7.75 -17.60
N MET A 817 -45.46 7.81 -16.80
CA MET A 817 -44.59 6.68 -16.52
C MET A 817 -45.05 5.97 -15.25
N SER A 818 -45.31 4.67 -15.33
CA SER A 818 -45.44 3.79 -14.17
C SER A 818 -44.13 3.01 -14.02
N LEU A 819 -43.53 3.07 -12.84
CA LEU A 819 -42.28 2.38 -12.52
C LEU A 819 -42.39 1.61 -11.20
N ASN A 820 -41.71 0.48 -11.12
CA ASN A 820 -41.57 -0.34 -9.94
C ASN A 820 -40.11 -0.78 -9.81
N VAL A 821 -39.43 -0.32 -8.76
CA VAL A 821 -38.02 -0.62 -8.48
C VAL A 821 -37.95 -1.60 -7.33
N THR A 822 -37.33 -2.76 -7.55
CA THR A 822 -37.13 -3.78 -6.51
C THR A 822 -35.67 -3.83 -6.08
N GLN A 823 -35.41 -3.68 -4.79
CA GLN A 823 -34.10 -3.91 -4.17
C GLN A 823 -34.06 -5.30 -3.54
N SER A 824 -32.92 -5.97 -3.64
CA SER A 824 -32.68 -7.30 -3.07
C SER A 824 -31.20 -7.51 -2.73
N GLY A 825 -30.90 -8.54 -1.92
CA GLY A 825 -29.52 -8.93 -1.59
C GLY A 825 -28.91 -8.17 -0.40
N VAL A 826 -29.74 -7.51 0.39
CA VAL A 826 -29.36 -6.68 1.56
C VAL A 826 -30.27 -6.96 2.76
N ASP A 827 -30.01 -6.40 3.93
CA ASP A 827 -30.92 -6.46 5.07
C ASP A 827 -32.07 -5.45 4.98
N ASP A 828 -33.05 -5.55 5.87
CA ASP A 828 -34.27 -4.71 5.87
C ASP A 828 -34.02 -3.23 6.21
N THR A 829 -32.84 -2.90 6.74
CA THR A 829 -32.45 -1.54 7.11
C THR A 829 -31.69 -0.82 6.02
N PHE A 830 -31.13 -1.56 5.06
CA PHE A 830 -30.33 -1.04 3.96
C PHE A 830 -31.11 -0.07 3.08
N ARG A 831 -30.59 1.14 2.85
CA ARG A 831 -31.25 2.21 2.12
C ARG A 831 -30.42 2.62 0.94
N MET A 832 -31.06 3.03 -0.16
CA MET A 832 -30.32 3.72 -1.20
C MET A 832 -31.19 4.70 -1.96
N VAL A 833 -30.56 5.75 -2.47
CA VAL A 833 -31.14 6.66 -3.45
C VAL A 833 -30.62 6.23 -4.82
N VAL A 834 -31.49 5.65 -5.66
CA VAL A 834 -31.10 5.08 -6.95
C VAL A 834 -31.53 5.99 -8.11
N PRO A 835 -30.64 6.29 -9.07
CA PRO A 835 -30.98 7.16 -10.19
C PRO A 835 -31.78 6.42 -11.27
N VAL A 836 -32.76 7.14 -11.82
CA VAL A 836 -33.60 6.71 -12.92
C VAL A 836 -33.32 7.61 -14.12
N TYR A 837 -33.20 6.98 -15.29
CA TYR A 837 -32.90 7.60 -16.56
C TYR A 837 -34.02 7.30 -17.57
N LEU A 838 -34.16 8.17 -18.56
CA LEU A 838 -35.03 7.96 -19.72
C LEU A 838 -34.20 7.90 -20.99
N GLU A 839 -34.43 6.86 -21.80
CA GLU A 839 -34.02 6.88 -23.21
C GLU A 839 -35.14 7.54 -24.01
N LEU A 840 -34.87 8.73 -24.56
CA LEU A 840 -35.81 9.48 -25.38
C LEU A 840 -36.03 8.80 -26.75
N ASP A 841 -37.04 9.26 -27.48
CA ASP A 841 -37.38 8.75 -28.82
C ASP A 841 -36.22 8.89 -29.82
N ASP A 842 -35.40 9.93 -29.67
CA ASP A 842 -34.17 10.17 -30.43
C ASP A 842 -32.95 9.36 -29.97
N GLY A 843 -33.10 8.53 -28.93
CA GLY A 843 -32.03 7.68 -28.37
C GLY A 843 -31.13 8.38 -27.37
N ARG A 844 -31.31 9.67 -27.07
CA ARG A 844 -30.56 10.34 -25.99
C ARG A 844 -30.99 9.79 -24.64
N ILE A 845 -30.01 9.59 -23.77
CA ILE A 845 -30.24 9.17 -22.38
C ILE A 845 -30.14 10.40 -21.49
N VAL A 846 -31.20 10.66 -20.74
CA VAL A 846 -31.30 11.81 -19.84
C VAL A 846 -31.56 11.36 -18.41
N PHE A 847 -30.92 12.02 -17.46
CA PHE A 847 -31.22 11.85 -16.05
C PHE A 847 -32.64 12.35 -15.78
N PHE A 848 -33.48 11.48 -15.25
CA PHE A 848 -34.88 11.82 -14.96
C PHE A 848 -35.06 12.22 -13.51
N GLY A 849 -34.52 11.42 -12.58
CA GLY A 849 -34.66 11.66 -11.16
C GLY A 849 -34.06 10.54 -10.34
N ARG A 850 -34.41 10.51 -9.06
CA ARG A 850 -33.90 9.56 -8.07
C ARG A 850 -35.07 8.94 -7.32
N MET A 851 -34.89 7.71 -6.86
CA MET A 851 -35.88 6.96 -6.10
C MET A 851 -35.26 6.37 -4.85
N ARG A 852 -35.92 6.58 -3.70
CA ARG A 852 -35.50 5.98 -2.42
C ARG A 852 -36.01 4.54 -2.36
N VAL A 853 -35.13 3.63 -1.97
CA VAL A 853 -35.46 2.22 -1.73
C VAL A 853 -34.91 1.81 -0.36
N LEU A 854 -35.62 0.93 0.34
CA LEU A 854 -35.30 0.50 1.70
C LEU A 854 -35.52 -1.02 1.81
N GLY A 855 -34.53 -1.78 2.27
CA GLY A 855 -34.65 -3.22 2.47
C GLY A 855 -34.89 -4.02 1.19
N ASN A 856 -35.28 -5.28 1.35
CA ASN A 856 -35.59 -6.19 0.25
C ASN A 856 -37.03 -6.04 -0.24
N LYS A 857 -37.41 -4.87 -0.75
CA LYS A 857 -38.79 -4.60 -1.21
C LYS A 857 -38.86 -3.88 -2.56
N SER A 858 -40.07 -3.84 -3.09
CA SER A 858 -40.42 -3.07 -4.28
C SER A 858 -41.04 -1.73 -3.89
N GLU A 859 -40.61 -0.68 -4.57
CA GLU A 859 -41.13 0.67 -4.45
C GLU A 859 -41.72 1.08 -5.81
N ALA A 860 -42.95 1.58 -5.82
CA ALA A 860 -43.67 1.92 -7.05
C ALA A 860 -43.99 3.42 -7.13
N ALA A 861 -43.89 3.99 -8.33
CA ALA A 861 -44.25 5.37 -8.58
C ALA A 861 -44.97 5.53 -9.93
N LYS A 862 -45.89 6.51 -9.98
CA LYS A 862 -46.53 6.98 -11.21
C LYS A 862 -46.21 8.44 -11.39
N VAL A 863 -45.49 8.79 -12.45
CA VAL A 863 -44.98 10.14 -12.67
C VAL A 863 -45.47 10.68 -14.01
N PRO A 864 -46.25 11.80 -14.02
CA PRO A 864 -46.61 12.47 -15.26
C PRO A 864 -45.39 13.20 -15.85
N LEU A 865 -45.03 12.86 -17.08
CA LEU A 865 -43.91 13.41 -17.83
C LEU A 865 -44.31 14.68 -18.59
N LYS A 866 -44.54 15.76 -17.84
CA LYS A 866 -44.99 17.04 -18.41
C LYS A 866 -43.95 17.62 -19.37
N GLY A 867 -44.40 18.09 -20.54
CA GLY A 867 -43.56 18.77 -21.53
C GLY A 867 -42.86 17.85 -22.54
N LEU A 868 -42.98 16.53 -22.41
CA LEU A 868 -42.50 15.57 -23.42
C LEU A 868 -43.46 15.50 -24.62
N LYS A 869 -42.94 15.73 -25.83
CA LYS A 869 -43.71 15.68 -27.08
C LYS A 869 -43.90 14.26 -27.62
N ALA A 870 -42.99 13.35 -27.28
CA ALA A 870 -42.98 11.97 -27.72
C ALA A 870 -42.76 11.04 -26.51
N LYS A 871 -43.29 9.82 -26.62
CA LYS A 871 -43.13 8.78 -25.60
C LYS A 871 -41.67 8.31 -25.57
N PRO A 872 -41.01 8.29 -24.39
CA PRO A 872 -39.69 7.71 -24.24
C PRO A 872 -39.66 6.24 -24.66
N ARG A 873 -38.51 5.76 -25.15
CA ARG A 873 -38.31 4.35 -25.56
C ARG A 873 -38.36 3.41 -24.38
N ARG A 874 -37.67 3.76 -23.30
CA ARG A 874 -37.61 2.98 -22.05
C ARG A 874 -37.15 3.83 -20.87
N ALA A 875 -37.48 3.37 -19.67
CA ALA A 875 -36.83 3.80 -18.44
C ALA A 875 -35.65 2.86 -18.14
N LEU A 876 -34.59 3.43 -17.59
CA LEU A 876 -33.35 2.77 -17.22
C LEU A 876 -33.05 3.09 -15.76
N ILE A 877 -32.45 2.15 -15.03
CA ILE A 877 -32.02 2.35 -13.65
C ILE A 877 -30.50 2.22 -13.60
N ASN A 878 -29.84 3.10 -12.85
CA ASN A 878 -28.40 3.04 -12.63
C ASN A 878 -27.56 2.94 -13.92
N TYR A 879 -27.95 3.67 -14.97
CA TYR A 879 -27.39 3.50 -16.33
C TYR A 879 -25.90 3.85 -16.42
N PHE A 880 -25.44 4.86 -15.68
CA PHE A 880 -24.04 5.30 -15.66
C PHE A 880 -23.22 4.64 -14.54
N ASP A 881 -23.70 3.52 -13.99
CA ASP A 881 -23.10 2.86 -12.84
C ASP A 881 -22.94 3.80 -11.61
N ASP A 882 -23.87 4.74 -11.47
CA ASP A 882 -23.88 5.73 -10.39
C ASP A 882 -23.94 5.13 -8.98
N VAL A 883 -24.48 3.92 -8.84
CA VAL A 883 -24.67 3.18 -7.60
C VAL A 883 -23.95 1.85 -7.69
N LEU A 884 -23.14 1.54 -6.69
CA LEU A 884 -22.54 0.22 -6.55
C LEU A 884 -23.62 -0.82 -6.25
N ALA A 885 -23.81 -1.73 -7.20
CA ALA A 885 -24.81 -2.79 -7.15
C ALA A 885 -24.32 -4.01 -7.94
N SER A 886 -24.94 -5.17 -7.70
CA SER A 886 -24.78 -6.33 -8.57
C SER A 886 -25.15 -5.98 -10.03
N PRO A 887 -24.54 -6.63 -11.04
CA PRO A 887 -24.95 -6.49 -12.42
C PRO A 887 -26.42 -6.87 -12.60
N ASN A 888 -27.14 -6.07 -13.40
CA ASN A 888 -28.56 -6.27 -13.70
C ASN A 888 -28.79 -7.17 -14.91
#